data_AF-A0A9E3RYW2-F1
#
_entry.id   AF-A0A9E3RYW2-F1
#
_cell.length_a   1.000
_cell.length_b   1.000
_cell.length_c   1.000
_cell.angle_alpha   90.00
_cell.angle_beta   90.00
_cell.angle_gamma   90.00
#
_symmetry.space_group_name_H-M   'P 1'
#
loop_
_entity.id
_entity.type
_entity.pdbx_description
1 polymer ?
#
loop_
_entity_poly.entity_id
_entity_poly.type
_entity_poly.pdbx_seq_one_letter_code
_entity_poly.pdbx_strand_id
1 'polypeptide(L)'
;MTNKSVPMLSNAVRIRQHYQRSIRLDADFGRLDALEGYICHRTASAALETMSRQILESNQRAFTWTGPFGGGKSSLAVSLASALCPDKALRRKARSILHVEEIVAFDKAFPSNRGWLIVPVVGKRGSVSEEISKSLRTALGGGKGNRKVSSDSVISDLVEAADDSRYNGVVLLIDEMGKFLESSALGIGDDVYFFQDLAESAARTNGRLVVIGILHQSFRQYAARLGIETRDDWAKVQGRFADIPLIAASDEMVELIGKAIETDAHPRGTLAAAEAVADSMRKRRPAVGKDFSKSLNACWPLHPVMAALVGPVSKRQFGQNERSAFGFLSSVEPHGFRAFIQSHPLSGPSWYRPDNYWDYLRANLESAILASPDGHRWAQAVDAVERAEAKGADALHVAIIKSIAVIDLFRNGSGLAAEESVLLSIFDPKQHTEVVASLEQLAKWRVVLFKKHIGAWSVFEGSDFDIEAAISHARASLPGVDFDALSRLANLYPAIAKRHYYETGTLRWMDVALCRLEEAERLAEEYAPRKGEFGLFLLALPDRETNIRTASRKCAQVSRIRPWPVVVGMPANYARISDLGIELLALQAVQARPELEGDSVARREVAARISATRSNLEEQLRAAAAVAKWHVGEIQARAASSLSPLASELADDIYSKAPHVWSELVNRDNLSSNSVKARRDLLHRMLSNEGEESLGIEGFPAERGLYETLLNATGLHRRHPQTGVWGFMPPERGHAESLIDLWQAARDLFTGPEDRV
;
A
#
# COMPACT_ATOMS: atom_id res chain seq x y z
N MET A 1 -56.19 -11.23 -7.09
CA MET A 1 -55.49 -9.97 -6.76
C MET A 1 -54.07 -10.07 -7.30
N THR A 2 -53.77 -9.38 -8.39
CA THR A 2 -52.42 -9.34 -8.97
C THR A 2 -51.48 -8.62 -8.00
N ASN A 3 -50.48 -9.32 -7.49
CA ASN A 3 -49.35 -8.75 -6.76
C ASN A 3 -48.64 -7.73 -7.68
N LYS A 4 -49.04 -6.47 -7.62
CA LYS A 4 -48.26 -5.38 -8.22
C LYS A 4 -47.00 -5.24 -7.38
N SER A 5 -45.88 -5.73 -7.90
CA SER A 5 -44.56 -5.48 -7.32
C SER A 5 -44.40 -3.97 -7.11
N VAL A 6 -44.19 -3.54 -5.86
CA VAL A 6 -43.91 -2.13 -5.55
C VAL A 6 -42.65 -1.74 -6.34
N PRO A 7 -42.69 -0.70 -7.19
CA PRO A 7 -41.50 -0.29 -7.94
C PRO A 7 -40.41 0.12 -6.94
N MET A 8 -39.17 -0.33 -7.17
CA MET A 8 -38.01 0.00 -6.34
C MET A 8 -37.31 1.26 -6.87
N LEU A 9 -36.54 1.96 -6.03
CA LEU A 9 -35.73 3.10 -6.46
C LEU A 9 -34.79 2.74 -7.61
N SER A 10 -34.21 1.53 -7.59
CA SER A 10 -33.35 0.99 -8.65
C SER A 10 -34.00 0.92 -10.04
N ASN A 11 -35.34 0.99 -10.12
CA ASN A 11 -36.05 1.05 -11.40
C ASN A 11 -36.01 2.45 -12.03
N ALA A 12 -35.91 3.51 -11.22
CA ALA A 12 -35.95 4.91 -11.65
C ALA A 12 -34.63 5.66 -11.49
N VAL A 13 -33.72 5.15 -10.64
CA VAL A 13 -32.43 5.78 -10.32
C VAL A 13 -31.29 4.87 -10.80
N ARG A 14 -30.37 5.44 -11.57
CA ARG A 14 -29.17 4.77 -12.07
C ARG A 14 -27.94 5.64 -11.87
N ILE A 15 -26.79 5.00 -11.69
CA ILE A 15 -25.50 5.71 -11.61
C ILE A 15 -24.79 5.48 -12.93
N ARG A 16 -24.38 6.56 -13.60
CA ARG A 16 -23.71 6.46 -14.90
C ARG A 16 -22.40 5.67 -14.78
N GLN A 17 -22.25 4.64 -15.63
CA GLN A 17 -21.11 3.73 -15.58
C GLN A 17 -19.75 4.39 -15.90
N HIS A 18 -19.71 5.50 -16.62
CA HIS A 18 -18.44 6.16 -16.95
C HIS A 18 -17.74 6.81 -15.75
N TYR A 19 -18.47 7.16 -14.68
CA TYR A 19 -17.85 7.61 -13.43
C TYR A 19 -17.26 6.46 -12.59
N GLN A 20 -17.45 5.21 -13.03
CA GLN A 20 -16.97 4.01 -12.32
C GLN A 20 -15.60 3.53 -12.82
N ARG A 21 -15.15 3.96 -14.00
CA ARG A 21 -13.89 3.51 -14.59
C ARG A 21 -12.73 4.39 -14.11
N SER A 22 -11.79 3.80 -13.40
CA SER A 22 -10.50 4.43 -13.10
C SER A 22 -9.73 4.67 -14.41
N ILE A 23 -9.35 5.93 -14.65
CA ILE A 23 -8.57 6.33 -15.83
C ILE A 23 -7.08 6.09 -15.54
N ARG A 24 -6.41 5.41 -16.46
CA ARG A 24 -4.97 5.18 -16.49
C ARG A 24 -4.35 5.87 -17.69
N LEU A 25 -3.44 6.79 -17.43
CA LEU A 25 -2.84 7.64 -18.45
C LEU A 25 -2.17 6.85 -19.60
N ASP A 26 -1.45 5.77 -19.29
CA ASP A 26 -0.73 4.94 -20.27
C ASP A 26 -1.64 4.07 -21.15
N ALA A 27 -2.80 3.65 -20.63
CA ALA A 27 -3.72 2.75 -21.31
C ALA A 27 -4.89 3.47 -22.01
N ASP A 28 -5.28 4.64 -21.50
CA ASP A 28 -6.46 5.37 -21.94
C ASP A 28 -6.14 6.53 -22.88
N PHE A 29 -4.90 7.04 -22.88
CA PHE A 29 -4.46 8.00 -23.88
C PHE A 29 -4.57 7.42 -25.30
N GLY A 30 -5.07 8.23 -26.25
CA GLY A 30 -5.29 7.81 -27.63
C GLY A 30 -6.68 7.24 -27.92
N ARG A 31 -7.53 7.06 -26.88
CA ARG A 31 -8.87 6.49 -27.03
C ARG A 31 -9.98 7.54 -26.94
N LEU A 32 -10.89 7.56 -27.91
CA LEU A 32 -12.03 8.49 -27.92
C LEU A 32 -13.07 8.20 -26.83
N ASP A 33 -13.23 6.94 -26.43
CA ASP A 33 -14.15 6.51 -25.35
C ASP A 33 -13.63 6.90 -23.97
N ALA A 34 -12.30 7.03 -23.80
CA ALA A 34 -11.70 7.51 -22.54
C ALA A 34 -12.02 8.97 -22.21
N LEU A 35 -12.41 9.76 -23.21
CA LEU A 35 -12.85 11.14 -23.04
C LEU A 35 -14.37 11.24 -22.73
N GLU A 36 -15.12 10.16 -22.87
CA GLU A 36 -16.58 10.19 -22.69
C GLU A 36 -16.94 10.26 -21.21
N GLY A 37 -17.76 11.25 -20.85
CA GLY A 37 -18.21 11.43 -19.48
C GLY A 37 -17.27 12.21 -18.57
N TYR A 38 -16.08 12.61 -19.04
CA TYR A 38 -15.28 13.59 -18.31
C TYR A 38 -15.93 14.98 -18.37
N ILE A 39 -16.02 15.65 -17.22
CA ILE A 39 -16.55 17.00 -17.10
C ILE A 39 -15.41 17.91 -16.63
N CYS A 40 -15.01 18.83 -17.50
CA CYS A 40 -14.08 19.90 -17.12
C CYS A 40 -14.79 20.87 -16.19
N HIS A 41 -14.40 20.85 -14.92
CA HIS A 41 -14.95 21.72 -13.88
C HIS A 41 -14.10 23.00 -13.75
N ARG A 42 -14.58 23.99 -13.00
CA ARG A 42 -13.94 25.31 -12.91
C ARG A 42 -12.54 25.22 -12.29
N THR A 43 -12.32 24.37 -11.29
CA THR A 43 -10.95 24.10 -10.75
C THR A 43 -9.99 23.57 -11.83
N ALA A 44 -10.41 22.63 -12.68
CA ALA A 44 -9.58 22.13 -13.78
C ALA A 44 -9.29 23.20 -14.84
N SER A 45 -10.29 24.00 -15.21
CA SER A 45 -10.11 25.12 -16.16
C SER A 45 -9.15 26.17 -15.60
N ALA A 46 -9.32 26.56 -14.33
CA ALA A 46 -8.43 27.50 -13.63
C ALA A 46 -6.99 26.97 -13.51
N ALA A 47 -6.82 25.66 -13.33
CA ALA A 47 -5.51 25.01 -13.33
C ALA A 47 -4.82 25.12 -14.70
N LEU A 48 -5.54 24.82 -15.78
CA LEU A 48 -5.03 24.98 -17.15
C LEU A 48 -4.72 26.44 -17.48
N GLU A 49 -5.57 27.39 -17.04
CA GLU A 49 -5.34 28.82 -17.21
C GLU A 49 -4.08 29.28 -16.46
N THR A 50 -3.95 28.91 -15.19
CA THR A 50 -2.78 29.25 -14.36
C THR A 50 -1.50 28.70 -14.96
N MET A 51 -1.51 27.42 -15.37
CA MET A 51 -0.38 26.79 -16.04
C MET A 51 -0.02 27.52 -17.35
N SER A 52 -1.02 27.84 -18.18
CA SER A 52 -0.81 28.54 -19.45
C SER A 52 -0.19 29.92 -19.25
N ARG A 53 -0.66 30.68 -18.26
CA ARG A 53 -0.07 32.00 -17.91
C ARG A 53 1.36 31.86 -17.42
N GLN A 54 1.65 30.91 -16.52
CA GLN A 54 3.02 30.69 -16.04
C GLN A 54 3.99 30.27 -17.16
N ILE A 55 3.55 29.47 -18.12
CA ILE A 55 4.37 29.12 -19.30
C ILE A 55 4.73 30.35 -20.12
N LEU A 56 3.81 31.30 -20.27
CA LEU A 56 4.00 32.50 -21.10
C LEU A 56 4.75 33.63 -20.38
N GLU A 57 4.47 33.82 -19.11
CA GLU A 57 4.94 34.97 -18.32
C GLU A 57 6.23 34.66 -17.53
N SER A 58 6.66 33.39 -17.49
CA SER A 58 7.86 32.96 -16.77
C SER A 58 8.61 31.82 -17.48
N ASN A 59 9.77 31.45 -16.93
CA ASN A 59 10.53 30.26 -17.35
C ASN A 59 10.02 28.96 -16.68
N GLN A 60 8.88 28.99 -15.99
CA GLN A 60 8.33 27.81 -15.34
C GLN A 60 7.85 26.80 -16.38
N ARG A 61 8.40 25.57 -16.30
CA ARG A 61 8.09 24.46 -17.22
C ARG A 61 7.76 23.16 -16.51
N ALA A 62 7.98 23.10 -15.20
CA ALA A 62 7.68 21.95 -14.37
C ALA A 62 6.51 22.26 -13.41
N PHE A 63 5.46 21.45 -13.42
CA PHE A 63 4.24 21.67 -12.67
C PHE A 63 3.91 20.44 -11.85
N THR A 64 3.26 20.64 -10.71
CA THR A 64 2.56 19.56 -10.01
C THR A 64 1.08 19.83 -9.93
N TRP A 65 0.29 18.80 -10.16
CA TRP A 65 -1.15 18.80 -9.94
C TRP A 65 -1.45 18.01 -8.69
N THR A 66 -1.73 18.74 -7.60
CA THR A 66 -1.87 18.15 -6.27
C THR A 66 -3.33 18.18 -5.83
N GLY A 67 -3.88 17.03 -5.44
CA GLY A 67 -5.25 16.96 -4.95
C GLY A 67 -5.63 15.53 -4.55
N PRO A 68 -6.75 15.31 -3.86
CA PRO A 68 -7.14 13.99 -3.37
C PRO A 68 -7.38 12.98 -4.49
N PHE A 69 -7.38 11.69 -4.14
CA PHE A 69 -7.82 10.61 -5.03
C PHE A 69 -9.24 10.87 -5.54
N GLY A 70 -9.48 10.59 -6.83
CA GLY A 70 -10.79 10.83 -7.44
C GLY A 70 -11.13 12.30 -7.73
N GLY A 71 -10.21 13.24 -7.52
CA GLY A 71 -10.36 14.64 -7.94
C GLY A 71 -10.30 14.89 -9.46
N GLY A 72 -10.30 13.83 -10.29
CA GLY A 72 -10.26 13.94 -11.75
C GLY A 72 -8.89 14.32 -12.34
N LYS A 73 -7.80 14.23 -11.58
CA LYS A 73 -6.43 14.62 -12.02
C LYS A 73 -5.95 13.83 -13.24
N SER A 74 -6.01 12.50 -13.20
CA SER A 74 -5.61 11.63 -14.32
C SER A 74 -6.54 11.82 -15.53
N SER A 75 -7.83 12.08 -15.30
CA SER A 75 -8.79 12.39 -16.36
C SER A 75 -8.49 13.73 -17.04
N LEU A 76 -8.11 14.75 -16.27
CA LEU A 76 -7.62 16.03 -16.78
C LEU A 76 -6.33 15.83 -17.57
N ALA A 77 -5.42 14.97 -17.10
CA ALA A 77 -4.16 14.69 -17.78
C ALA A 77 -4.37 13.99 -19.13
N VAL A 78 -5.24 12.98 -19.18
CA VAL A 78 -5.65 12.32 -20.44
C VAL A 78 -6.33 13.31 -21.38
N SER A 79 -7.19 14.18 -20.86
CA SER A 79 -7.88 15.20 -21.67
C SER A 79 -6.91 16.24 -22.21
N LEU A 80 -5.95 16.71 -21.41
CA LEU A 80 -4.90 17.63 -21.84
C LEU A 80 -3.99 16.98 -22.88
N ALA A 81 -3.50 15.77 -22.61
CA ALA A 81 -2.72 14.98 -23.56
C ALA A 81 -3.43 14.85 -24.91
N SER A 82 -4.73 14.50 -24.87
CA SER A 82 -5.58 14.36 -26.04
C SER A 82 -5.77 15.69 -26.77
N ALA A 83 -5.92 16.81 -26.05
CA ALA A 83 -6.04 18.16 -26.61
C ALA A 83 -4.75 18.67 -27.28
N LEU A 84 -3.61 18.05 -26.98
CA LEU A 84 -2.30 18.43 -27.51
C LEU A 84 -1.73 17.44 -28.53
N CYS A 85 -2.24 16.21 -28.57
CA CYS A 85 -1.71 15.15 -29.43
C CYS A 85 -1.83 15.47 -30.94
N PRO A 86 -1.05 14.79 -31.81
CA PRO A 86 -1.13 14.98 -33.27
C PRO A 86 -2.46 14.55 -33.92
N ASP A 87 -3.21 13.61 -33.33
CA ASP A 87 -4.50 13.15 -33.85
C ASP A 87 -5.54 14.27 -33.82
N LYS A 88 -6.02 14.68 -35.00
CA LYS A 88 -6.95 15.80 -35.17
C LYS A 88 -8.34 15.52 -34.60
N ALA A 89 -8.84 14.29 -34.69
CA ALA A 89 -10.18 13.94 -34.22
C ALA A 89 -10.21 13.92 -32.69
N LEU A 90 -9.22 13.26 -32.09
CA LEU A 90 -9.05 13.20 -30.64
C LEU A 90 -8.82 14.60 -30.06
N ARG A 91 -7.94 15.40 -30.71
CA ARG A 91 -7.65 16.78 -30.33
C ARG A 91 -8.90 17.67 -30.34
N ARG A 92 -9.74 17.59 -31.37
CA ARG A 92 -10.97 18.40 -31.45
C ARG A 92 -11.95 18.05 -30.31
N LYS A 93 -12.18 16.76 -30.06
CA LYS A 93 -13.08 16.31 -28.98
C LYS A 93 -12.59 16.76 -27.61
N ALA A 94 -11.30 16.55 -27.32
CA ALA A 94 -10.70 16.92 -26.05
C ALA A 94 -10.72 18.45 -25.79
N ARG A 95 -10.43 19.26 -26.82
CA ARG A 95 -10.46 20.73 -26.72
C ARG A 95 -11.87 21.27 -26.44
N SER A 96 -12.90 20.65 -27.01
CA SER A 96 -14.29 20.97 -26.71
C SER A 96 -14.66 20.62 -25.26
N ILE A 97 -14.25 19.45 -24.77
CA ILE A 97 -14.52 19.00 -23.39
C ILE A 97 -13.84 19.91 -22.36
N LEU A 98 -12.61 20.34 -22.66
CA LEU A 98 -11.82 21.22 -21.78
C LEU A 98 -12.21 22.70 -21.88
N HIS A 99 -13.11 23.08 -22.80
CA HIS A 99 -13.47 24.47 -23.06
C HIS A 99 -12.25 25.38 -23.26
N VAL A 100 -11.20 24.89 -23.93
CA VAL A 100 -9.91 25.62 -24.05
C VAL A 100 -10.04 26.95 -24.79
N GLU A 101 -11.10 27.12 -25.58
CA GLU A 101 -11.41 28.37 -26.29
C GLU A 101 -11.74 29.52 -25.32
N GLU A 102 -12.21 29.20 -24.13
CA GLU A 102 -12.44 30.17 -23.05
C GLU A 102 -11.14 30.56 -22.33
N ILE A 103 -10.07 29.77 -22.50
CA ILE A 103 -8.76 29.99 -21.86
C ILE A 103 -7.85 30.75 -22.84
N VAL A 104 -7.90 32.09 -22.77
CA VAL A 104 -7.19 33.00 -23.70
C VAL A 104 -5.70 32.69 -23.87
N ALA A 105 -5.03 32.26 -22.79
CA ALA A 105 -3.60 31.94 -22.79
C ALA A 105 -3.25 30.56 -23.39
N PHE A 106 -4.22 29.66 -23.53
CA PHE A 106 -3.97 28.23 -23.78
C PHE A 106 -3.25 27.97 -25.10
N ASP A 107 -3.75 28.50 -26.21
CA ASP A 107 -3.17 28.24 -27.54
C ASP A 107 -1.80 28.91 -27.75
N LYS A 108 -1.52 29.98 -27.02
CA LYS A 108 -0.21 30.61 -27.02
C LYS A 108 0.80 29.76 -26.24
N ALA A 109 0.40 29.24 -25.09
CA ALA A 109 1.23 28.36 -24.27
C ALA A 109 1.45 27.00 -24.95
N PHE A 110 0.41 26.46 -25.59
CA PHE A 110 0.40 25.15 -26.23
C PHE A 110 -0.04 25.22 -27.70
N PRO A 111 0.86 25.62 -28.62
CA PRO A 111 0.51 25.66 -30.04
C PRO A 111 0.25 24.24 -30.55
N SER A 112 -0.85 24.02 -31.27
CA SER A 112 -1.30 22.66 -31.65
C SER A 112 -1.34 22.41 -33.16
N ASN A 113 -0.56 23.19 -33.94
CA ASN A 113 -0.54 23.08 -35.40
C ASN A 113 0.12 21.78 -35.90
N ARG A 114 1.20 21.33 -35.25
CA ARG A 114 1.88 20.04 -35.51
C ARG A 114 1.48 18.97 -34.47
N GLY A 115 1.01 19.41 -33.31
CA GLY A 115 0.77 18.55 -32.15
C GLY A 115 2.03 18.41 -31.30
N TRP A 116 1.86 17.99 -30.06
CA TRP A 116 2.93 17.76 -29.09
C TRP A 116 3.27 16.28 -29.00
N LEU A 117 4.52 15.95 -28.72
CA LEU A 117 4.91 14.61 -28.33
C LEU A 117 4.48 14.39 -26.88
N ILE A 118 3.51 13.49 -26.67
CA ILE A 118 3.02 13.15 -25.34
C ILE A 118 3.81 11.95 -24.82
N VAL A 119 4.43 12.10 -23.65
CA VAL A 119 5.14 11.03 -22.96
C VAL A 119 4.38 10.70 -21.66
N PRO A 120 3.45 9.73 -21.70
CA PRO A 120 2.71 9.31 -20.51
C PRO A 120 3.54 8.32 -19.69
N VAL A 121 3.71 8.61 -18.40
CA VAL A 121 4.42 7.78 -17.43
C VAL A 121 3.51 7.52 -16.24
N VAL A 122 3.44 6.28 -15.79
CA VAL A 122 2.67 5.90 -14.59
C VAL A 122 3.64 5.45 -13.51
N GLY A 123 3.52 6.07 -12.34
CA GLY A 123 4.33 5.80 -11.17
C GLY A 123 4.25 4.36 -10.70
N LYS A 124 5.42 3.80 -10.39
CA LYS A 124 5.59 2.50 -9.75
C LYS A 124 6.83 2.53 -8.85
N ARG A 125 6.93 1.58 -7.91
CA ARG A 125 8.16 1.42 -7.12
C ARG A 125 9.29 0.96 -8.05
N GLY A 126 10.38 1.71 -8.10
CA GLY A 126 11.50 1.48 -9.02
C GLY A 126 12.14 2.77 -9.54
N SER A 127 12.91 2.66 -10.62
CA SER A 127 13.57 3.79 -11.29
C SER A 127 12.57 4.58 -12.15
N VAL A 128 12.52 5.90 -11.93
CA VAL A 128 11.78 6.85 -12.76
C VAL A 128 12.49 7.08 -14.10
N SER A 129 13.83 7.07 -14.10
CA SER A 129 14.65 7.19 -15.31
C SER A 129 14.34 6.06 -16.31
N GLU A 130 14.30 4.81 -15.84
CA GLU A 130 13.96 3.66 -16.67
C GLU A 130 12.54 3.75 -17.26
N GLU A 131 11.56 4.18 -16.47
CA GLU A 131 10.18 4.26 -16.95
C GLU A 131 9.96 5.42 -17.92
N ILE A 132 10.56 6.60 -17.67
CA ILE A 132 10.54 7.71 -18.63
C ILE A 132 11.23 7.31 -19.93
N SER A 133 12.41 6.67 -19.87
CA SER A 133 13.12 6.20 -21.06
C SER A 133 12.28 5.23 -21.89
N LYS A 134 11.56 4.33 -21.23
CA LYS A 134 10.67 3.36 -21.88
C LYS A 134 9.47 4.06 -22.53
N SER A 135 8.81 5.00 -21.82
CA SER A 135 7.67 5.74 -22.35
C SER A 135 8.06 6.66 -23.51
N LEU A 136 9.20 7.36 -23.42
CA LEU A 136 9.70 8.22 -24.48
C LEU A 136 9.99 7.44 -25.77
N ARG A 137 10.66 6.28 -25.65
CA ARG A 137 10.91 5.41 -26.81
C ARG A 137 9.62 4.91 -27.46
N THR A 138 8.64 4.54 -26.64
CA THR A 138 7.32 4.13 -27.12
C THR A 138 6.62 5.28 -27.86
N ALA A 139 6.67 6.50 -27.33
CA ALA A 139 6.07 7.69 -27.93
C ALA A 139 6.74 8.07 -29.27
N LEU A 140 8.04 7.84 -29.41
CA LEU A 140 8.81 8.04 -30.65
C LEU A 140 8.65 6.91 -31.67
N GLY A 141 7.91 5.84 -31.36
CA GLY A 141 7.73 4.68 -32.23
C GLY A 141 8.89 3.69 -32.26
N GLY A 142 9.83 3.77 -31.30
CA GLY A 142 10.97 2.86 -31.17
C GLY A 142 10.68 1.57 -30.40
N GLY A 143 11.40 0.49 -30.72
CA GLY A 143 11.31 -0.81 -30.03
C GLY A 143 12.14 -0.94 -28.74
N LYS A 144 12.09 -2.11 -28.09
CA LYS A 144 12.88 -2.43 -26.88
C LYS A 144 14.38 -2.45 -27.20
N GLY A 145 15.07 -1.36 -26.90
CA GLY A 145 16.54 -1.29 -26.92
C GLY A 145 17.16 -1.60 -25.55
N ASN A 146 18.27 -2.33 -25.54
CA ASN A 146 18.96 -2.77 -24.30
C ASN A 146 20.03 -1.77 -23.81
N ARG A 147 19.87 -0.47 -24.10
CA ARG A 147 20.82 0.57 -23.68
C ARG A 147 20.67 0.79 -22.18
N LYS A 148 21.81 0.78 -21.46
CA LYS A 148 21.87 1.12 -20.04
C LYS A 148 21.36 2.56 -19.86
N VAL A 149 20.31 2.72 -19.06
CA VAL A 149 19.64 4.01 -18.83
C VAL A 149 20.29 4.70 -17.63
N SER A 150 20.71 5.95 -17.80
CA SER A 150 21.13 6.84 -16.71
C SER A 150 20.23 8.07 -16.65
N SER A 151 20.10 8.70 -15.48
CA SER A 151 19.35 9.96 -15.28
C SER A 151 19.69 11.01 -16.34
N ASP A 152 20.98 11.29 -16.54
CA ASP A 152 21.45 12.29 -17.51
C ASP A 152 21.06 11.95 -18.95
N SER A 153 21.16 10.66 -19.33
CA SER A 153 20.82 10.23 -20.69
C SER A 153 19.33 10.46 -20.98
N VAL A 154 18.46 10.18 -20.01
CA VAL A 154 17.00 10.33 -20.19
C VAL A 154 16.59 11.80 -20.29
N ILE A 155 17.20 12.66 -19.47
CA ILE A 155 16.95 14.10 -19.52
C ILE A 155 17.45 14.66 -20.85
N SER A 156 18.63 14.24 -21.32
CA SER A 156 19.17 14.63 -22.63
C SER A 156 18.24 14.19 -23.78
N ASP A 157 17.77 12.94 -23.76
CA ASP A 157 16.85 12.41 -24.78
C ASP A 157 15.53 13.21 -24.82
N LEU A 158 15.00 13.64 -23.66
CA LEU A 158 13.80 14.49 -23.58
C LEU A 158 14.04 15.89 -24.15
N VAL A 159 15.20 16.48 -23.85
CA VAL A 159 15.59 17.80 -24.36
C VAL A 159 15.76 17.76 -25.88
N GLU A 160 16.45 16.74 -26.40
CA GLU A 160 16.60 16.53 -27.85
C GLU A 160 15.24 16.35 -28.54
N ALA A 161 14.34 15.55 -27.95
CA ALA A 161 12.99 15.39 -28.46
C ALA A 161 12.16 16.69 -28.42
N ALA A 162 12.41 17.57 -27.45
CA ALA A 162 11.74 18.87 -27.35
C ALA A 162 12.22 19.89 -28.41
N ASP A 163 13.44 19.71 -28.92
CA ASP A 163 14.01 20.49 -30.03
C ASP A 163 13.62 19.94 -31.41
N ASP A 164 13.01 18.75 -31.48
CA ASP A 164 12.60 18.13 -32.73
C ASP A 164 11.45 18.89 -33.42
N SER A 165 11.74 19.38 -34.63
CA SER A 165 10.80 20.16 -35.46
C SER A 165 9.51 19.42 -35.86
N ARG A 166 9.46 18.08 -35.75
CA ARG A 166 8.25 17.27 -36.04
C ARG A 166 7.09 17.61 -35.11
N TYR A 167 7.37 18.05 -33.89
CA TYR A 167 6.38 18.38 -32.88
C TYR A 167 6.47 19.85 -32.47
N ASN A 168 5.47 20.35 -31.75
CA ASN A 168 5.49 21.69 -31.16
C ASN A 168 6.28 21.77 -29.83
N GLY A 169 6.63 20.61 -29.29
CA GLY A 169 7.28 20.40 -28.01
C GLY A 169 6.96 19.00 -27.47
N VAL A 170 7.45 18.73 -26.26
CA VAL A 170 7.23 17.52 -25.48
C VAL A 170 6.43 17.86 -24.23
N VAL A 171 5.39 17.06 -23.96
CA VAL A 171 4.70 17.06 -22.66
C VAL A 171 4.98 15.74 -21.96
N LEU A 172 5.73 15.79 -20.87
CA LEU A 172 5.97 14.67 -19.98
C LEU A 172 4.92 14.69 -18.86
N LEU A 173 4.07 13.67 -18.85
CA LEU A 173 3.03 13.50 -17.84
C LEU A 173 3.40 12.33 -16.93
N ILE A 174 3.60 12.60 -15.64
CA ILE A 174 3.96 11.58 -14.64
C ILE A 174 2.75 11.39 -13.71
N ASP A 175 1.90 10.43 -14.04
CA ASP A 175 0.80 10.03 -13.16
C ASP A 175 1.32 9.23 -11.95
N GLU A 176 0.68 9.33 -10.80
CA GLU A 176 1.13 8.67 -9.55
C GLU A 176 2.61 8.96 -9.21
N MET A 177 3.09 10.18 -9.47
CA MET A 177 4.48 10.58 -9.24
C MET A 177 4.95 10.33 -7.79
N GLY A 178 4.01 10.35 -6.84
CA GLY A 178 4.23 10.01 -5.43
C GLY A 178 4.89 8.65 -5.22
N LYS A 179 4.63 7.65 -6.08
CA LYS A 179 5.26 6.32 -5.96
C LYS A 179 6.75 6.35 -6.25
N PHE A 180 7.21 7.20 -7.17
CA PHE A 180 8.63 7.40 -7.42
C PHE A 180 9.29 8.14 -6.26
N LEU A 181 8.60 9.15 -5.71
CA LEU A 181 9.05 9.85 -4.51
C LEU A 181 9.17 8.87 -3.33
N GLU A 182 8.16 8.06 -3.05
CA GLU A 182 8.20 7.00 -2.03
C GLU A 182 9.35 6.01 -2.26
N SER A 183 9.58 5.61 -3.52
CA SER A 183 10.69 4.72 -3.87
C SER A 183 12.05 5.37 -3.62
N SER A 184 12.17 6.67 -3.88
CA SER A 184 13.36 7.48 -3.59
C SER A 184 13.58 7.60 -2.08
N ALA A 185 12.51 7.86 -1.32
CA ALA A 185 12.51 7.92 0.14
C ALA A 185 12.96 6.59 0.80
N LEU A 186 12.64 5.46 0.17
CA LEU A 186 13.05 4.12 0.61
C LEU A 186 14.45 3.72 0.10
N GLY A 187 15.10 4.53 -0.73
CA GLY A 187 16.40 4.21 -1.35
C GLY A 187 16.35 3.06 -2.36
N ILE A 188 15.18 2.76 -2.93
CA ILE A 188 14.92 1.65 -3.87
C ILE A 188 14.87 2.16 -5.32
N GLY A 189 14.70 3.48 -5.55
CA GLY A 189 14.64 4.11 -6.87
C GLY A 189 15.75 5.13 -7.14
N ASP A 190 15.54 6.00 -8.13
CA ASP A 190 16.43 7.14 -8.38
C ASP A 190 16.37 8.16 -7.24
N ASP A 191 17.43 8.94 -7.11
CA ASP A 191 17.50 10.04 -6.15
C ASP A 191 16.49 11.15 -6.51
N VAL A 192 15.94 11.84 -5.50
CA VAL A 192 15.03 12.98 -5.67
C VAL A 192 15.66 14.10 -6.51
N TYR A 193 17.01 14.20 -6.49
CA TYR A 193 17.77 15.13 -7.33
C TYR A 193 17.47 14.97 -8.83
N PHE A 194 17.06 13.78 -9.29
CA PHE A 194 16.56 13.57 -10.66
C PHE A 194 15.47 14.57 -11.05
N PHE A 195 14.50 14.82 -10.16
CA PHE A 195 13.39 15.73 -10.43
C PHE A 195 13.83 17.19 -10.45
N GLN A 196 14.88 17.54 -9.70
CA GLN A 196 15.50 18.86 -9.79
C GLN A 196 16.16 19.06 -11.16
N ASP A 197 16.98 18.11 -11.59
CA ASP A 197 17.70 18.21 -12.87
C ASP A 197 16.72 18.21 -14.06
N LEU A 198 15.65 17.43 -13.97
CA LEU A 198 14.56 17.43 -14.94
C LEU A 198 13.86 18.79 -15.01
N ALA A 199 13.50 19.39 -13.87
CA ALA A 199 12.83 20.69 -13.83
C ALA A 199 13.74 21.82 -14.34
N GLU A 200 15.03 21.82 -13.98
CA GLU A 200 16.00 22.79 -14.48
C GLU A 200 16.22 22.66 -15.99
N SER A 201 16.36 21.43 -16.49
CA SER A 201 16.56 21.18 -17.92
C SER A 201 15.35 21.58 -18.75
N ALA A 202 14.13 21.32 -18.25
CA ALA A 202 12.89 21.77 -18.88
C ALA A 202 12.79 23.31 -18.95
N ALA A 203 13.27 24.03 -17.94
CA ALA A 203 13.26 25.49 -17.92
C ALA A 203 14.36 26.13 -18.79
N ARG A 204 15.48 25.45 -19.02
CA ARG A 204 16.63 25.96 -19.79
C ARG A 204 16.65 25.56 -21.26
N THR A 205 15.91 24.54 -21.67
CA THR A 205 15.91 24.09 -23.07
C THR A 205 15.37 25.16 -24.01
N ASN A 206 15.90 25.19 -25.25
CA ASN A 206 15.40 26.08 -26.31
C ASN A 206 14.04 25.60 -26.85
N GLY A 207 13.86 24.28 -26.92
CA GLY A 207 12.61 23.62 -27.26
C GLY A 207 11.56 23.76 -26.17
N ARG A 208 10.35 23.26 -26.43
CA ARG A 208 9.27 23.31 -25.44
C ARG A 208 9.15 21.98 -24.72
N LEU A 209 9.76 21.86 -23.53
CA LEU A 209 9.57 20.73 -22.63
C LEU A 209 8.68 21.15 -21.46
N VAL A 210 7.49 20.55 -21.32
CA VAL A 210 6.58 20.78 -20.20
C VAL A 210 6.47 19.49 -19.38
N VAL A 211 6.73 19.58 -18.08
CA VAL A 211 6.68 18.44 -17.16
C VAL A 211 5.52 18.63 -16.20
N ILE A 212 4.63 17.64 -16.07
CA ILE A 212 3.48 17.68 -15.16
C ILE A 212 3.50 16.41 -14.30
N GLY A 213 3.76 16.58 -13.01
CA GLY A 213 3.67 15.53 -12.00
C GLY A 213 2.29 15.51 -11.33
N ILE A 214 1.64 14.36 -11.25
CA ILE A 214 0.33 14.23 -10.59
C ILE A 214 0.53 13.61 -9.21
N LEU A 215 0.07 14.31 -8.18
CA LEU A 215 0.29 13.95 -6.77
C LEU A 215 -1.01 13.96 -5.97
N HIS A 216 -1.07 13.12 -4.93
CA HIS A 216 -2.19 13.12 -3.97
C HIS A 216 -2.03 14.14 -2.85
N GLN A 217 -0.77 14.41 -2.54
CA GLN A 217 -0.30 15.24 -1.44
C GLN A 217 0.91 16.04 -1.93
N SER A 218 1.27 17.13 -1.25
CA SER A 218 2.45 17.88 -1.67
C SER A 218 3.73 17.08 -1.47
N PHE A 219 4.78 17.38 -2.24
CA PHE A 219 6.12 16.77 -2.14
C PHE A 219 6.59 16.62 -0.67
N ARG A 220 6.43 17.66 0.16
CA ARG A 220 6.83 17.66 1.58
C ARG A 220 6.11 16.61 2.43
N GLN A 221 4.88 16.24 2.09
CA GLN A 221 4.11 15.25 2.85
C GLN A 221 4.61 13.82 2.60
N TYR A 222 5.10 13.52 1.38
CA TYR A 222 5.79 12.26 1.11
C TYR A 222 7.11 12.14 1.89
N ALA A 223 7.78 13.27 2.15
CA ALA A 223 8.97 13.33 2.99
C ALA A 223 8.68 13.40 4.50
N ALA A 224 7.40 13.44 4.95
CA ALA A 224 7.06 13.73 6.35
C ALA A 224 7.67 12.74 7.36
N ARG A 225 8.00 11.53 6.89
CA ARG A 225 8.60 10.44 7.69
C ARG A 225 10.14 10.38 7.57
N LEU A 226 10.75 11.22 6.75
CA LEU A 226 12.20 11.31 6.56
C LEU A 226 12.83 12.29 7.57
N GLY A 227 14.15 12.19 7.75
CA GLY A 227 14.92 13.11 8.60
C GLY A 227 14.80 14.58 8.17
N ILE A 228 15.07 15.51 9.09
CA ILE A 228 14.89 16.95 8.87
C ILE A 228 15.70 17.44 7.65
N GLU A 229 16.96 17.03 7.52
CA GLU A 229 17.82 17.42 6.38
C GLU A 229 17.26 16.95 5.02
N THR A 230 16.84 15.68 4.92
CA THR A 230 16.24 15.14 3.70
C THR A 230 14.92 15.83 3.35
N ARG A 231 14.13 16.24 4.37
CA ARG A 231 12.90 17.01 4.16
C ARG A 231 13.18 18.39 3.57
N ASP A 232 14.26 19.04 4.01
CA ASP A 232 14.65 20.34 3.49
C ASP A 232 15.19 20.24 2.05
N ASP A 233 15.96 19.21 1.73
CA ASP A 233 16.38 18.94 0.34
C ASP A 233 15.17 18.69 -0.58
N TRP A 234 14.18 17.93 -0.13
CA TRP A 234 12.94 17.74 -0.88
C TRP A 234 12.12 19.03 -1.02
N ALA A 235 12.14 19.90 -0.01
CA ALA A 235 11.50 21.22 -0.09
C ALA A 235 12.17 22.11 -1.16
N LYS A 236 13.51 22.04 -1.30
CA LYS A 236 14.24 22.72 -2.39
C LYS A 236 13.81 22.20 -3.76
N VAL A 237 13.70 20.88 -3.93
CA VAL A 237 13.23 20.28 -5.19
C VAL A 237 11.78 20.71 -5.49
N GLN A 238 10.90 20.67 -4.49
CA GLN A 238 9.50 21.12 -4.63
C GLN A 238 9.42 22.58 -5.10
N GLY A 239 10.29 23.46 -4.59
CA GLY A 239 10.31 24.87 -4.99
C GLY A 239 10.58 25.12 -6.49
N ARG A 240 11.04 24.11 -7.23
CA ARG A 240 11.28 24.18 -8.69
C ARG A 240 10.06 23.77 -9.51
N PHE A 241 9.05 23.18 -8.86
CA PHE A 241 7.76 22.86 -9.46
C PHE A 241 6.73 23.90 -9.02
N ALA A 242 5.94 24.40 -9.96
CA ALA A 242 4.77 25.19 -9.62
C ALA A 242 3.62 24.26 -9.22
N ASP A 243 3.23 24.31 -7.96
CA ASP A 243 2.16 23.48 -7.43
C ASP A 243 0.78 24.10 -7.71
N ILE A 244 -0.02 23.39 -8.51
CA ILE A 244 -1.37 23.78 -8.90
C ILE A 244 -2.36 22.84 -8.17
N PRO A 245 -3.10 23.34 -7.15
CA PRO A 245 -4.02 22.52 -6.40
C PRO A 245 -5.27 22.19 -7.22
N LEU A 246 -5.54 20.90 -7.40
CA LEU A 246 -6.77 20.34 -7.99
C LEU A 246 -7.72 19.85 -6.89
N ILE A 247 -8.15 20.79 -6.05
CA ILE A 247 -9.09 20.50 -4.97
C ILE A 247 -10.46 21.06 -5.37
N ALA A 248 -11.29 20.20 -5.97
CA ALA A 248 -12.65 20.59 -6.32
C ALA A 248 -13.39 21.15 -5.10
N ALA A 249 -14.04 22.30 -5.29
CA ALA A 249 -14.81 22.93 -4.23
C ALA A 249 -16.06 22.08 -3.92
N SER A 250 -16.59 22.19 -2.69
CA SER A 250 -17.72 21.35 -2.24
C SER A 250 -18.97 21.53 -3.13
N ASP A 251 -19.15 22.73 -3.68
CA ASP A 251 -20.20 23.07 -4.63
C ASP A 251 -20.01 22.40 -6.00
N GLU A 252 -18.79 22.40 -6.54
CA GLU A 252 -18.47 21.66 -7.78
C GLU A 252 -18.72 20.16 -7.62
N MET A 253 -18.36 19.59 -6.46
CA MET A 253 -18.60 18.17 -6.17
C MET A 253 -20.10 17.83 -6.16
N VAL A 254 -20.94 18.70 -5.62
CA VAL A 254 -22.41 18.52 -5.65
C VAL A 254 -22.91 18.51 -7.09
N GLU A 255 -22.47 19.43 -7.93
CA GLU A 255 -22.85 19.45 -9.35
C GLU A 255 -22.43 18.18 -10.09
N LEU A 256 -21.23 17.67 -9.82
CA LEU A 256 -20.74 16.44 -10.43
C LEU A 256 -21.55 15.22 -9.96
N ILE A 257 -21.91 15.14 -8.68
CA ILE A 257 -22.77 14.08 -8.14
C ILE A 257 -24.15 14.13 -8.81
N GLY A 258 -24.76 15.33 -8.91
CA GLY A 258 -26.06 15.50 -9.57
C GLY A 258 -26.04 15.11 -11.05
N LYS A 259 -24.91 15.27 -11.75
CA LYS A 259 -24.74 14.80 -13.14
C LYS A 259 -24.44 13.29 -13.25
N ALA A 260 -23.99 12.66 -12.17
CA ALA A 260 -23.66 11.24 -12.15
C ALA A 260 -24.87 10.36 -11.80
N ILE A 261 -25.84 10.90 -11.07
CA ILE A 261 -27.10 10.24 -10.74
C ILE A 261 -28.12 10.54 -11.84
N GLU A 262 -28.51 9.52 -12.59
CA GLU A 262 -29.63 9.60 -13.53
C GLU A 262 -30.91 9.22 -12.82
N THR A 263 -31.93 10.06 -12.97
CA THR A 263 -33.26 9.75 -12.44
C THR A 263 -34.37 10.16 -13.40
N ASP A 264 -35.31 9.26 -13.60
CA ASP A 264 -36.56 9.51 -14.34
C ASP A 264 -37.69 10.05 -13.42
N ALA A 265 -37.41 10.17 -12.11
CA ALA A 265 -38.36 10.60 -11.09
C ALA A 265 -37.79 11.73 -10.23
N HIS A 266 -38.56 12.80 -10.05
CA HIS A 266 -38.26 13.85 -9.08
C HIS A 266 -39.47 14.04 -8.15
N PRO A 267 -39.44 13.46 -6.94
CA PRO A 267 -40.53 13.60 -5.97
C PRO A 267 -40.79 15.08 -5.64
N ARG A 268 -42.07 15.43 -5.39
CA ARG A 268 -42.44 16.77 -4.92
C ARG A 268 -41.92 17.01 -3.50
N GLY A 269 -41.54 18.25 -3.19
CA GLY A 269 -41.08 18.66 -1.85
C GLY A 269 -39.57 18.54 -1.60
N THR A 270 -38.81 18.00 -2.56
CA THR A 270 -37.36 17.84 -2.48
C THR A 270 -36.60 19.18 -2.49
N LEU A 271 -37.12 20.17 -3.22
CA LEU A 271 -36.53 21.51 -3.33
C LEU A 271 -36.51 22.28 -2.01
N ALA A 272 -37.55 22.16 -1.17
CA ALA A 272 -37.64 22.88 0.10
C ALA A 272 -36.53 22.47 1.07
N ALA A 273 -36.21 21.16 1.13
CA ALA A 273 -35.07 20.67 1.90
C ALA A 273 -33.74 21.20 1.34
N ALA A 274 -33.59 21.26 0.01
CA ALA A 274 -32.40 21.80 -0.63
C ALA A 274 -32.21 23.30 -0.40
N GLU A 275 -33.30 24.08 -0.34
CA GLU A 275 -33.30 25.50 0.01
C GLU A 275 -32.85 25.71 1.46
N ALA A 276 -33.41 24.97 2.42
CA ALA A 276 -33.04 25.05 3.83
C ALA A 276 -31.53 24.77 4.05
N VAL A 277 -31.00 23.74 3.38
CA VAL A 277 -29.56 23.39 3.43
C VAL A 277 -28.70 24.47 2.76
N ALA A 278 -29.09 24.94 1.57
CA ALA A 278 -28.36 25.99 0.87
C ALA A 278 -28.32 27.30 1.65
N ASP A 279 -29.41 27.68 2.32
CA ASP A 279 -29.48 28.87 3.17
C ASP A 279 -28.58 28.76 4.40
N SER A 280 -28.57 27.61 5.08
CA SER A 280 -27.64 27.38 6.20
C SER A 280 -26.18 27.48 5.75
N MET A 281 -25.85 26.92 4.58
CA MET A 281 -24.48 27.00 4.03
C MET A 281 -24.10 28.43 3.62
N ARG A 282 -25.02 29.20 3.02
CA ARG A 282 -24.78 30.61 2.63
C ARG A 282 -24.40 31.50 3.80
N LYS A 283 -24.94 31.26 5.01
CA LYS A 283 -24.55 31.99 6.23
C LYS A 283 -23.05 31.89 6.53
N ARG A 284 -22.42 30.74 6.22
CA ARG A 284 -20.99 30.48 6.48
C ARG A 284 -20.12 30.60 5.24
N ARG A 285 -20.69 30.45 4.05
CA ARG A 285 -20.02 30.57 2.74
C ARG A 285 -20.84 31.47 1.80
N PRO A 286 -20.72 32.81 1.89
CA PRO A 286 -21.47 33.74 1.05
C PRO A 286 -21.21 33.61 -0.45
N ALA A 287 -20.07 33.03 -0.85
CA ALA A 287 -19.70 32.79 -2.25
C ALA A 287 -20.52 31.68 -2.94
N VAL A 288 -21.34 30.93 -2.20
CA VAL A 288 -22.22 29.90 -2.77
C VAL A 288 -23.32 30.56 -3.59
N GLY A 289 -23.41 30.21 -4.87
CA GLY A 289 -24.35 30.80 -5.82
C GLY A 289 -25.83 30.60 -5.44
N LYS A 290 -26.71 31.46 -5.96
CA LYS A 290 -28.17 31.40 -5.69
C LYS A 290 -28.80 30.09 -6.16
N ASP A 291 -28.29 29.53 -7.28
CA ASP A 291 -28.79 28.29 -7.86
C ASP A 291 -28.30 27.01 -7.15
N PHE A 292 -27.49 27.12 -6.10
CA PHE A 292 -26.93 25.95 -5.42
C PHE A 292 -27.99 25.00 -4.83
N SER A 293 -29.17 25.50 -4.44
CA SER A 293 -30.29 24.65 -4.02
C SER A 293 -30.77 23.73 -5.16
N LYS A 294 -30.70 24.18 -6.42
CA LYS A 294 -31.01 23.33 -7.58
C LYS A 294 -29.96 22.24 -7.77
N SER A 295 -28.67 22.55 -7.61
CA SER A 295 -27.59 21.56 -7.68
C SER A 295 -27.74 20.50 -6.59
N LEU A 296 -28.06 20.90 -5.36
CA LEU A 296 -28.36 19.96 -4.27
C LEU A 296 -29.59 19.09 -4.57
N ASN A 297 -30.64 19.69 -5.11
CA ASN A 297 -31.87 18.97 -5.46
C ASN A 297 -31.64 17.94 -6.58
N ALA A 298 -30.74 18.23 -7.52
CA ALA A 298 -30.38 17.32 -8.61
C ALA A 298 -29.64 16.05 -8.13
N CYS A 299 -29.17 16.01 -6.88
CA CYS A 299 -28.51 14.84 -6.30
C CYS A 299 -29.47 13.77 -5.76
N TRP A 300 -30.80 13.94 -5.88
CA TRP A 300 -31.77 12.94 -5.43
C TRP A 300 -31.46 11.56 -6.05
N PRO A 301 -31.46 10.45 -5.28
CA PRO A 301 -32.00 10.28 -3.91
C PRO A 301 -31.03 10.55 -2.75
N LEU A 302 -29.89 11.23 -2.92
CA LEU A 302 -29.12 11.71 -1.77
C LEU A 302 -29.80 12.90 -1.11
N HIS A 303 -30.03 12.84 0.20
CA HIS A 303 -30.54 14.01 0.94
C HIS A 303 -29.61 15.22 0.71
N PRO A 304 -30.11 16.46 0.57
CA PRO A 304 -29.28 17.66 0.34
C PRO A 304 -28.14 17.82 1.36
N VAL A 305 -28.39 17.48 2.63
CA VAL A 305 -27.33 17.42 3.65
C VAL A 305 -26.23 16.45 3.23
N MET A 306 -26.59 15.23 2.82
CA MET A 306 -25.62 14.22 2.44
C MET A 306 -24.89 14.60 1.15
N ALA A 307 -25.59 15.12 0.15
CA ALA A 307 -24.98 15.66 -1.07
C ALA A 307 -23.88 16.70 -0.76
N ALA A 308 -24.14 17.61 0.18
CA ALA A 308 -23.16 18.61 0.62
C ALA A 308 -21.96 18.03 1.40
N LEU A 309 -22.13 16.86 2.05
CA LEU A 309 -21.09 16.23 2.88
C LEU A 309 -20.23 15.23 2.12
N VAL A 310 -20.71 14.60 1.05
CA VAL A 310 -19.96 13.58 0.28
C VAL A 310 -18.60 14.12 -0.21
N GLY A 311 -18.56 15.38 -0.67
CA GLY A 311 -17.33 16.05 -1.08
C GLY A 311 -16.28 16.10 0.05
N PRO A 312 -16.56 16.77 1.19
CA PRO A 312 -15.68 16.78 2.36
C PRO A 312 -15.26 15.40 2.87
N VAL A 313 -16.18 14.41 2.88
CA VAL A 313 -15.86 13.06 3.35
C VAL A 313 -14.79 12.42 2.48
N SER A 314 -14.90 12.53 1.15
CA SER A 314 -13.93 11.96 0.21
C SER A 314 -12.50 12.53 0.34
N LYS A 315 -12.33 13.66 1.05
CA LYS A 315 -11.03 14.30 1.29
C LYS A 315 -10.32 13.80 2.56
N ARG A 316 -10.99 13.03 3.42
CA ARG A 316 -10.41 12.56 4.69
C ARG A 316 -9.39 11.44 4.49
N GLN A 317 -8.40 11.38 5.39
CA GLN A 317 -7.29 10.43 5.30
C GLN A 317 -7.74 8.96 5.34
N PHE A 318 -8.73 8.62 6.15
CA PHE A 318 -9.27 7.25 6.19
C PHE A 318 -10.06 6.87 4.92
N GLY A 319 -10.45 7.84 4.08
CA GLY A 319 -11.05 7.62 2.77
C GLY A 319 -10.03 7.45 1.63
N GLN A 320 -8.73 7.65 1.89
CA GLN A 320 -7.68 7.64 0.87
C GLN A 320 -7.41 6.25 0.28
N ASN A 321 -7.79 5.18 0.98
CA ASN A 321 -7.43 3.82 0.61
C ASN A 321 -8.42 3.12 -0.34
N GLU A 322 -9.38 3.80 -0.99
CA GLU A 322 -10.05 3.36 -2.25
C GLU A 322 -11.43 4.01 -2.56
N ARG A 323 -11.91 5.06 -1.87
CA ARG A 323 -13.28 5.57 -2.17
C ARG A 323 -13.34 7.08 -2.28
N SER A 324 -13.16 7.53 -3.52
CA SER A 324 -13.66 8.82 -3.99
C SER A 324 -15.16 8.96 -3.71
N ALA A 325 -15.70 10.17 -3.83
CA ALA A 325 -17.15 10.40 -3.78
C ALA A 325 -17.93 9.43 -4.70
N PHE A 326 -17.40 9.14 -5.89
CA PHE A 326 -18.00 8.19 -6.85
C PHE A 326 -17.80 6.73 -6.45
N GLY A 327 -16.69 6.41 -5.77
CA GLY A 327 -16.46 5.10 -5.16
C GLY A 327 -17.51 4.78 -4.10
N PHE A 328 -17.89 5.76 -3.27
CA PHE A 328 -19.02 5.60 -2.35
C PHE A 328 -20.35 5.37 -3.08
N LEU A 329 -20.69 6.22 -4.06
CA LEU A 329 -21.94 6.08 -4.81
C LEU A 329 -22.06 4.70 -5.48
N SER A 330 -20.95 4.17 -5.98
CA SER A 330 -20.90 2.91 -6.71
C SER A 330 -20.63 1.69 -5.83
N SER A 331 -20.35 1.88 -4.53
CA SER A 331 -20.00 0.79 -3.61
C SER A 331 -21.15 -0.22 -3.48
N VAL A 332 -20.79 -1.50 -3.50
CA VAL A 332 -21.71 -2.64 -3.29
C VAL A 332 -21.78 -3.09 -1.82
N GLU A 333 -21.18 -2.32 -0.93
CA GLU A 333 -21.09 -2.66 0.48
C GLU A 333 -22.41 -2.50 1.25
N PRO A 334 -22.54 -3.19 2.41
CA PRO A 334 -23.64 -2.99 3.33
C PRO A 334 -23.85 -1.51 3.66
N HIS A 335 -25.12 -1.09 3.69
CA HIS A 335 -25.55 0.30 3.95
C HIS A 335 -25.04 1.36 2.95
N GLY A 336 -24.35 0.96 1.87
CA GLY A 336 -23.92 1.86 0.81
C GLY A 336 -25.09 2.44 -0.01
N PHE A 337 -24.81 3.49 -0.78
CA PHE A 337 -25.84 4.16 -1.60
C PHE A 337 -26.50 3.21 -2.61
N ARG A 338 -25.71 2.32 -3.24
CA ARG A 338 -26.24 1.32 -4.17
C ARG A 338 -27.13 0.29 -3.47
N ALA A 339 -26.75 -0.16 -2.28
CA ALA A 339 -27.57 -1.08 -1.49
C ALA A 339 -28.90 -0.42 -1.10
N PHE A 340 -28.89 0.88 -0.77
CA PHE A 340 -30.10 1.65 -0.48
C PHE A 340 -31.08 1.70 -1.67
N ILE A 341 -30.62 2.12 -2.86
CA ILE A 341 -31.51 2.20 -4.04
C ILE A 341 -32.07 0.83 -4.46
N GLN A 342 -31.36 -0.26 -4.16
CA GLN A 342 -31.81 -1.63 -4.47
C GLN A 342 -32.85 -2.17 -3.49
N SER A 343 -32.87 -1.65 -2.25
CA SER A 343 -33.69 -2.17 -1.14
C SER A 343 -34.89 -1.30 -0.79
N HIS A 344 -34.96 -0.06 -1.29
CA HIS A 344 -36.01 0.88 -0.93
C HIS A 344 -37.05 1.07 -2.06
N PRO A 345 -38.35 1.10 -1.72
CA PRO A 345 -39.41 1.33 -2.69
C PRO A 345 -39.38 2.77 -3.22
N LEU A 346 -39.83 2.95 -4.47
CA LEU A 346 -40.12 4.25 -5.06
C LEU A 346 -41.44 4.78 -4.49
N SER A 347 -41.40 5.27 -3.25
CA SER A 347 -42.56 5.84 -2.55
C SER A 347 -42.21 7.20 -1.92
N GLY A 348 -42.68 8.29 -2.54
CA GLY A 348 -42.41 9.65 -2.06
C GLY A 348 -40.92 10.04 -2.11
N PRO A 349 -40.48 11.02 -1.30
CA PRO A 349 -39.08 11.42 -1.23
C PRO A 349 -38.29 10.43 -0.37
N SER A 350 -37.99 9.25 -0.92
CA SER A 350 -37.06 8.31 -0.30
C SER A 350 -35.64 8.85 -0.41
N TRP A 351 -35.04 9.19 0.73
CA TRP A 351 -33.72 9.81 0.79
C TRP A 351 -32.69 8.89 1.44
N TYR A 352 -31.50 8.84 0.85
CA TYR A 352 -30.30 8.40 1.55
C TYR A 352 -29.81 9.55 2.44
N ARG A 353 -29.94 9.36 3.76
CA ARG A 353 -29.74 10.40 4.77
C ARG A 353 -28.41 10.21 5.53
N PRO A 354 -27.98 11.20 6.33
CA PRO A 354 -26.76 11.09 7.13
C PRO A 354 -26.75 9.91 8.11
N ASP A 355 -27.90 9.51 8.66
CA ASP A 355 -28.01 8.31 9.51
C ASP A 355 -27.71 7.02 8.74
N ASN A 356 -28.12 6.91 7.47
CA ASN A 356 -27.73 5.78 6.62
C ASN A 356 -26.22 5.76 6.37
N TYR A 357 -25.63 6.95 6.19
CA TYR A 357 -24.20 7.08 5.98
C TYR A 357 -23.38 6.73 7.23
N TRP A 358 -23.88 7.08 8.41
CA TRP A 358 -23.29 6.64 9.68
C TRP A 358 -23.19 5.11 9.74
N ASP A 359 -24.26 4.39 9.40
CA ASP A 359 -24.27 2.93 9.41
C ASP A 359 -23.28 2.34 8.40
N TYR A 360 -23.14 2.98 7.23
CA TYR A 360 -22.12 2.64 6.25
C TYR A 360 -20.69 2.84 6.80
N LEU A 361 -20.41 3.97 7.45
CA LEU A 361 -19.10 4.23 8.07
C LEU A 361 -18.80 3.24 9.19
N ARG A 362 -19.77 2.94 10.05
CA ARG A 362 -19.62 1.99 11.16
C ARG A 362 -19.36 0.57 10.66
N ALA A 363 -20.10 0.11 9.66
CA ALA A 363 -19.97 -1.25 9.14
C ALA A 363 -18.68 -1.47 8.32
N ASN A 364 -18.25 -0.46 7.56
CA ASN A 364 -17.21 -0.66 6.53
C ASN A 364 -15.88 0.05 6.83
N LEU A 365 -15.89 1.14 7.62
CA LEU A 365 -14.72 2.04 7.76
C LEU A 365 -14.32 2.32 9.22
N GLU A 366 -15.01 1.76 10.22
CA GLU A 366 -14.77 2.09 11.64
C GLU A 366 -13.31 1.92 12.06
N SER A 367 -12.69 0.77 11.76
CA SER A 367 -11.28 0.53 12.13
C SER A 367 -10.32 1.52 11.48
N ALA A 368 -10.58 1.92 10.24
CA ALA A 368 -9.77 2.90 9.53
C ALA A 368 -9.96 4.32 10.08
N ILE A 369 -11.19 4.68 10.45
CA ILE A 369 -11.50 5.98 11.07
C ILE A 369 -10.83 6.08 12.44
N LEU A 370 -10.95 5.05 13.28
CA LEU A 370 -10.33 5.01 14.62
C LEU A 370 -8.80 5.11 14.58
N ALA A 371 -8.17 4.60 13.53
CA ALA A 371 -6.73 4.70 13.31
C ALA A 371 -6.28 6.05 12.70
N SER A 372 -7.21 6.96 12.42
CA SER A 372 -6.95 8.26 11.79
C SER A 372 -7.01 9.41 12.79
N PRO A 373 -6.60 10.65 12.41
CA PRO A 373 -6.76 11.83 13.26
C PRO A 373 -8.22 12.15 13.65
N ASP A 374 -9.19 11.62 12.91
CA ASP A 374 -10.62 11.76 13.22
C ASP A 374 -11.13 10.68 14.21
N GLY A 375 -10.26 9.76 14.64
CA GLY A 375 -10.60 8.59 15.46
C GLY A 375 -11.21 8.96 16.81
N HIS A 376 -10.65 9.96 17.50
CA HIS A 376 -11.19 10.44 18.78
C HIS A 376 -12.64 10.93 18.66
N ARG A 377 -12.90 11.82 17.70
CA ARG A 377 -14.24 12.38 17.45
C ARG A 377 -15.24 11.30 17.03
N TRP A 378 -14.79 10.32 16.24
CA TRP A 378 -15.60 9.17 15.87
C TRP A 378 -15.95 8.31 17.09
N ALA A 379 -14.97 7.96 17.93
CA ALA A 379 -15.19 7.17 19.13
C ALA A 379 -16.16 7.85 20.10
N GLN A 380 -16.03 9.18 20.30
CA GLN A 380 -16.98 9.98 21.09
C GLN A 380 -18.40 9.93 20.53
N ALA A 381 -18.54 10.02 19.19
CA ALA A 381 -19.84 9.93 18.55
C ALA A 381 -20.47 8.53 18.68
N VAL A 382 -19.68 7.46 18.57
CA VAL A 382 -20.19 6.09 18.78
C VAL A 382 -20.65 5.90 20.22
N ASP A 383 -19.85 6.34 21.21
CA ASP A 383 -20.25 6.30 22.62
C ASP A 383 -21.53 7.10 22.89
N ALA A 384 -21.67 8.28 22.29
CA ALA A 384 -22.89 9.09 22.39
C ALA A 384 -24.14 8.35 21.88
N VAL A 385 -24.05 7.67 20.73
CA VAL A 385 -25.14 6.83 20.20
C VAL A 385 -25.45 5.68 21.17
N GLU A 386 -24.44 4.95 21.63
CA GLU A 386 -24.58 3.82 22.55
C GLU A 386 -25.22 4.26 23.90
N ARG A 387 -24.85 5.43 24.43
CA ARG A 387 -25.46 6.01 25.63
C ARG A 387 -26.90 6.43 25.43
N ALA A 388 -27.27 6.91 24.23
CA ALA A 388 -28.66 7.22 23.92
C ALA A 388 -29.50 5.93 23.89
N GLU A 389 -29.01 4.88 23.22
CA GLU A 389 -29.66 3.57 23.16
C GLU A 389 -29.87 2.97 24.56
N ALA A 390 -28.84 3.02 25.42
CA ALA A 390 -28.93 2.57 26.81
C ALA A 390 -29.96 3.33 27.66
N LYS A 391 -30.28 4.58 27.29
CA LYS A 391 -31.30 5.42 27.95
C LYS A 391 -32.70 5.27 27.34
N GLY A 392 -32.89 4.30 26.46
CA GLY A 392 -34.19 4.01 25.83
C GLY A 392 -34.50 4.90 24.62
N ALA A 393 -33.48 5.34 23.87
CA ALA A 393 -33.68 6.03 22.60
C ALA A 393 -34.48 5.16 21.62
N ASP A 394 -35.53 5.74 21.03
CA ASP A 394 -36.23 5.15 19.90
C ASP A 394 -35.50 5.38 18.57
N ALA A 395 -36.08 4.90 17.47
CA ALA A 395 -35.50 5.04 16.13
C ALA A 395 -35.28 6.49 15.70
N LEU A 396 -36.14 7.44 16.13
CA LEU A 396 -36.01 8.85 15.78
C LEU A 396 -34.83 9.48 16.53
N HIS A 397 -34.72 9.22 17.83
CA HIS A 397 -33.59 9.66 18.65
C HIS A 397 -32.27 9.18 18.05
N VAL A 398 -32.17 7.90 17.71
CA VAL A 398 -30.96 7.29 17.10
C VAL A 398 -30.64 7.94 15.74
N ALA A 399 -31.63 8.15 14.88
CA ALA A 399 -31.42 8.79 13.58
C ALA A 399 -30.92 10.25 13.72
N ILE A 400 -31.43 11.00 14.71
CA ILE A 400 -31.02 12.38 14.99
C ILE A 400 -29.57 12.43 15.46
N ILE A 401 -29.17 11.62 16.46
CA ILE A 401 -27.79 11.63 16.97
C ILE A 401 -26.79 11.20 15.89
N LYS A 402 -27.11 10.16 15.09
CA LYS A 402 -26.28 9.74 13.95
C LYS A 402 -26.12 10.87 12.93
N SER A 403 -27.20 11.58 12.63
CA SER A 403 -27.17 12.72 11.70
C SER A 403 -26.32 13.87 12.21
N ILE A 404 -26.43 14.22 13.50
CA ILE A 404 -25.59 15.24 14.15
C ILE A 404 -24.12 14.81 14.11
N ALA A 405 -23.83 13.54 14.41
CA ALA A 405 -22.46 13.04 14.41
C ALA A 405 -21.79 13.13 13.03
N VAL A 406 -22.49 12.72 11.97
CA VAL A 406 -21.98 12.83 10.59
C VAL A 406 -21.80 14.30 10.19
N ILE A 407 -22.79 15.16 10.44
CA ILE A 407 -22.66 16.60 10.12
C ILE A 407 -21.48 17.20 10.88
N ASP A 408 -21.35 16.93 12.18
CA ASP A 408 -20.29 17.50 13.00
C ASP A 408 -18.90 17.02 12.54
N LEU A 409 -18.74 15.73 12.23
CA LEU A 409 -17.47 15.16 11.76
C LEU A 409 -17.00 15.80 10.45
N PHE A 410 -17.94 16.12 9.55
CA PHE A 410 -17.65 16.59 8.17
C PHE A 410 -18.05 18.05 7.89
N ARG A 411 -18.36 18.85 8.92
CA ARG A 411 -18.72 20.28 8.79
C ARG A 411 -17.60 21.14 8.19
N ASN A 412 -16.35 20.78 8.46
CA ASN A 412 -15.19 21.54 8.01
C ASN A 412 -15.05 21.41 6.48
N GLY A 413 -15.21 22.53 5.76
CA GLY A 413 -15.15 22.58 4.30
C GLY A 413 -16.50 22.46 3.58
N SER A 414 -17.56 21.93 4.19
CA SER A 414 -18.92 22.03 3.65
C SER A 414 -19.51 23.42 3.91
N GLY A 415 -19.29 23.98 5.10
CA GLY A 415 -20.02 25.16 5.58
C GLY A 415 -21.39 24.81 6.17
N LEU A 416 -21.69 23.51 6.30
CA LEU A 416 -22.89 23.01 6.94
C LEU A 416 -22.68 22.88 8.45
N ALA A 417 -23.73 23.12 9.24
CA ALA A 417 -23.76 22.78 10.65
C ALA A 417 -25.11 22.16 10.98
N ALA A 418 -25.19 21.41 12.09
CA ALA A 418 -26.44 20.83 12.58
C ALA A 418 -27.33 21.90 13.26
N GLU A 419 -27.69 22.93 12.50
CA GLU A 419 -28.74 23.88 12.86
C GLU A 419 -30.09 23.17 12.92
N GLU A 420 -31.01 23.68 13.72
CA GLU A 420 -32.37 23.13 13.80
C GLU A 420 -33.04 23.06 12.42
N SER A 421 -32.93 24.11 11.60
CA SER A 421 -33.49 24.10 10.23
C SER A 421 -32.89 23.01 9.32
N VAL A 422 -31.61 22.71 9.49
CA VAL A 422 -30.93 21.64 8.74
C VAL A 422 -31.40 20.28 9.23
N LEU A 423 -31.50 20.08 10.54
CA LEU A 423 -31.98 18.82 11.12
C LEU A 423 -33.44 18.54 10.77
N LEU A 424 -34.31 19.55 10.85
CA LEU A 424 -35.71 19.44 10.42
C LEU A 424 -35.82 19.04 8.95
N SER A 425 -34.95 19.57 8.08
CA SER A 425 -34.97 19.23 6.65
C SER A 425 -34.74 17.74 6.34
N ILE A 426 -34.08 16.99 7.25
CA ILE A 426 -33.74 15.57 7.09
C ILE A 426 -34.96 14.65 7.28
N PHE A 427 -35.96 15.09 8.04
CA PHE A 427 -37.11 14.28 8.45
C PHE A 427 -38.40 14.77 7.79
N ASP A 428 -39.47 13.97 7.86
CA ASP A 428 -40.76 14.36 7.28
C ASP A 428 -41.32 15.58 8.03
N PRO A 429 -41.91 16.57 7.34
CA PRO A 429 -42.57 17.72 7.97
C PRO A 429 -43.55 17.37 9.11
N LYS A 430 -44.22 16.21 9.03
CA LYS A 430 -45.13 15.73 10.07
C LYS A 430 -44.43 15.41 11.40
N GLN A 431 -43.13 15.11 11.35
CA GLN A 431 -42.32 14.71 12.50
C GLN A 431 -41.57 15.90 13.13
N HIS A 432 -41.67 17.12 12.59
CA HIS A 432 -40.88 18.25 13.07
C HIS A 432 -41.02 18.52 14.59
N THR A 433 -42.24 18.45 15.13
CA THR A 433 -42.49 18.62 16.56
C THR A 433 -41.81 17.52 17.39
N GLU A 434 -41.84 16.28 16.90
CA GLU A 434 -41.16 15.14 17.54
C GLU A 434 -39.64 15.29 17.48
N VAL A 435 -39.09 15.75 16.35
CA VAL A 435 -37.65 15.99 16.18
C VAL A 435 -37.14 17.01 17.20
N VAL A 436 -37.85 18.13 17.38
CA VAL A 436 -37.48 19.15 18.38
C VAL A 436 -37.53 18.57 19.81
N ALA A 437 -38.59 17.83 20.14
CA ALA A 437 -38.71 17.19 21.44
C ALA A 437 -37.58 16.17 21.69
N SER A 438 -37.23 15.36 20.68
CA SER A 438 -36.12 14.40 20.75
C SER A 438 -34.76 15.10 20.91
N LEU A 439 -34.53 16.25 20.28
CA LEU A 439 -33.30 17.03 20.48
C LEU A 439 -33.14 17.50 21.92
N GLU A 440 -34.23 18.01 22.53
CA GLU A 440 -34.22 18.40 23.93
C GLU A 440 -33.99 17.20 24.87
N GLN A 441 -34.57 16.04 24.54
CA GLN A 441 -34.38 14.81 25.30
C GLN A 441 -32.94 14.29 25.20
N LEU A 442 -32.35 14.25 24.01
CA LEU A 442 -30.93 13.91 23.79
C LEU A 442 -30.00 14.88 24.53
N ALA A 443 -30.37 16.16 24.61
CA ALA A 443 -29.63 17.17 25.37
C ALA A 443 -29.69 16.91 26.88
N LYS A 444 -30.88 16.58 27.42
CA LYS A 444 -31.06 16.18 28.83
C LYS A 444 -30.25 14.93 29.17
N TRP A 445 -30.13 14.00 28.22
CA TRP A 445 -29.28 12.81 28.36
C TRP A 445 -27.78 13.09 28.28
N ARG A 446 -27.36 14.33 28.01
CA ARG A 446 -25.97 14.75 27.80
C ARG A 446 -25.30 13.96 26.68
N VAL A 447 -26.06 13.68 25.62
CA VAL A 447 -25.57 13.00 24.41
C VAL A 447 -25.26 14.04 23.32
N VAL A 448 -26.06 15.11 23.26
CA VAL A 448 -25.83 16.28 22.40
C VAL A 448 -25.77 17.56 23.22
N LEU A 449 -25.18 18.59 22.65
CA LEU A 449 -25.02 19.93 23.22
C LEU A 449 -25.39 20.97 22.15
N PHE A 450 -26.18 21.96 22.52
CA PHE A 450 -26.41 23.13 21.68
C PHE A 450 -25.33 24.19 21.91
N LYS A 451 -24.47 24.42 20.92
CA LYS A 451 -23.39 25.43 20.97
C LYS A 451 -23.94 26.80 20.54
N LYS A 452 -24.39 27.61 21.51
CA LYS A 452 -25.02 28.95 21.28
C LYS A 452 -24.22 29.88 20.34
N HIS A 453 -22.90 29.87 20.43
CA HIS A 453 -22.02 30.72 19.62
C HIS A 453 -21.96 30.30 18.14
N ILE A 454 -22.24 29.02 17.83
CA ILE A 454 -22.30 28.49 16.45
C ILE A 454 -23.77 28.42 15.96
N GLY A 455 -24.71 28.37 16.89
CA GLY A 455 -26.14 28.16 16.61
C GLY A 455 -26.47 26.74 16.13
N ALA A 456 -25.69 25.74 16.56
CA ALA A 456 -25.83 24.36 16.08
C ALA A 456 -25.66 23.34 17.20
N TRP A 457 -26.23 22.16 16.98
CA TRP A 457 -26.06 20.98 17.82
C TRP A 457 -24.72 20.28 17.51
N SER A 458 -24.07 19.74 18.53
CA SER A 458 -22.92 18.85 18.40
C SER A 458 -23.06 17.65 19.31
N VAL A 459 -22.29 16.61 19.02
CA VAL A 459 -22.08 15.50 19.97
C VAL A 459 -21.46 16.06 21.26
N PHE A 460 -21.86 15.52 22.40
CA PHE A 460 -21.28 15.85 23.70
C PHE A 460 -19.96 15.11 23.89
N GLU A 461 -18.86 15.86 24.10
CA GLU A 461 -17.51 15.34 24.33
C GLU A 461 -17.42 14.79 25.77
N GLY A 462 -17.12 13.50 25.92
CA GLY A 462 -17.12 12.80 27.21
C GLY A 462 -15.76 12.24 27.65
N SER A 463 -14.70 12.45 26.86
CA SER A 463 -13.34 11.95 27.10
C SER A 463 -12.38 13.14 27.18
N ASP A 464 -11.70 13.28 28.32
CA ASP A 464 -10.70 14.34 28.57
C ASP A 464 -9.25 13.83 28.39
N PHE A 465 -9.07 12.56 28.00
CA PHE A 465 -7.75 11.94 27.91
C PHE A 465 -7.03 12.31 26.61
N ASP A 466 -5.94 13.09 26.74
CA ASP A 466 -5.07 13.46 25.62
C ASP A 466 -4.10 12.32 25.27
N ILE A 467 -4.51 11.49 24.31
CA ILE A 467 -3.74 10.34 23.80
C ILE A 467 -2.43 10.80 23.14
N GLU A 468 -2.41 11.92 22.43
CA GLU A 468 -1.21 12.39 21.72
C GLU A 468 -0.12 12.85 22.68
N ALA A 469 -0.52 13.57 23.74
CA ALA A 469 0.38 13.93 24.83
C ALA A 469 0.88 12.67 25.56
N ALA A 470 0.01 11.70 25.82
CA ALA A 470 0.36 10.45 26.48
C ALA A 470 1.36 9.60 25.66
N ILE A 471 1.15 9.48 24.33
CA ILE A 471 2.06 8.79 23.42
C ILE A 471 3.40 9.53 23.36
N SER A 472 3.39 10.85 23.23
CA SER A 472 4.63 11.66 23.16
C SER A 472 5.46 11.51 24.43
N HIS A 473 4.81 11.54 25.60
CA HIS A 473 5.46 11.28 26.88
C HIS A 473 6.02 9.84 26.94
N ALA A 474 5.25 8.83 26.54
CA ALA A 474 5.71 7.44 26.54
C ALA A 474 6.93 7.25 25.64
N ARG A 475 6.94 7.85 24.44
CA ARG A 475 8.07 7.80 23.49
C ARG A 475 9.34 8.41 24.07
N ALA A 476 9.23 9.50 24.82
CA ALA A 476 10.38 10.15 25.46
C ALA A 476 11.00 9.30 26.57
N SER A 477 10.23 8.41 27.20
CA SER A 477 10.69 7.55 28.29
C SER A 477 11.20 6.17 27.84
N LEU A 478 11.03 5.80 26.57
CA LEU A 478 11.42 4.48 26.07
C LEU A 478 12.92 4.43 25.72
N PRO A 479 13.65 3.36 26.11
CA PRO A 479 15.07 3.19 25.81
C PRO A 479 15.37 2.83 24.35
N GLY A 480 14.35 2.82 23.47
CA GLY A 480 14.45 2.47 22.06
C GLY A 480 13.58 1.27 21.67
N VAL A 481 13.93 0.62 20.57
CA VAL A 481 13.21 -0.54 20.00
C VAL A 481 13.51 -1.82 20.81
N ASP A 482 12.49 -2.62 21.11
CA ASP A 482 12.63 -3.98 21.65
C ASP A 482 12.72 -5.00 20.50
N PHE A 483 13.95 -5.44 20.22
CA PHE A 483 14.26 -6.35 19.11
C PHE A 483 13.77 -7.78 19.35
N ASP A 484 13.62 -8.21 20.61
CA ASP A 484 13.07 -9.51 20.94
C ASP A 484 11.57 -9.54 20.67
N ALA A 485 10.86 -8.47 21.03
CA ALA A 485 9.46 -8.31 20.68
C ALA A 485 9.26 -8.24 19.16
N LEU A 486 10.11 -7.48 18.44
CA LEU A 486 10.07 -7.44 16.98
C LEU A 486 10.31 -8.80 16.34
N SER A 487 11.28 -9.57 16.85
CA SER A 487 11.59 -10.91 16.34
C SER A 487 10.41 -11.87 16.50
N ARG A 488 9.68 -11.80 17.62
CA ARG A 488 8.45 -12.59 17.85
C ARG A 488 7.32 -12.18 16.90
N LEU A 489 7.18 -10.89 16.61
CA LEU A 489 6.16 -10.35 15.69
C LEU A 489 6.46 -10.68 14.22
N ALA A 490 7.73 -10.66 13.83
CA ALA A 490 8.17 -10.80 12.45
C ALA A 490 7.85 -12.18 11.84
N ASN A 491 7.65 -13.21 12.68
CA ASN A 491 7.43 -14.59 12.26
C ASN A 491 8.42 -15.00 11.15
N LEU A 492 9.71 -14.75 11.40
CA LEU A 492 10.78 -14.97 10.44
C LEU A 492 10.96 -16.47 10.23
N TYR A 493 10.66 -16.94 9.03
CA TYR A 493 10.82 -18.35 8.67
C TYR A 493 12.26 -18.66 8.30
N PRO A 494 12.79 -19.84 8.69
CA PRO A 494 14.09 -20.30 8.23
C PRO A 494 14.18 -20.37 6.71
N ALA A 495 15.37 -20.06 6.19
CA ALA A 495 15.68 -20.15 4.76
C ALA A 495 16.19 -21.55 4.42
N ILE A 496 15.35 -22.34 3.74
CA ILE A 496 15.71 -23.67 3.28
C ILE A 496 16.59 -23.58 2.03
N ALA A 497 17.68 -24.33 1.99
CA ALA A 497 18.55 -24.52 0.83
C ALA A 497 17.87 -25.46 -0.20
N LYS A 498 16.83 -24.99 -0.88
CA LYS A 498 15.94 -25.83 -1.71
C LYS A 498 16.66 -26.53 -2.86
N ARG A 499 17.57 -25.82 -3.55
CA ARG A 499 18.34 -26.41 -4.66
C ARG A 499 19.26 -27.50 -4.13
N HIS A 500 20.04 -27.19 -3.08
CA HIS A 500 20.93 -28.15 -2.43
C HIS A 500 20.17 -29.40 -1.95
N TYR A 501 18.99 -29.23 -1.34
CA TYR A 501 18.17 -30.36 -0.89
C TYR A 501 17.70 -31.23 -2.06
N TYR A 502 17.27 -30.62 -3.17
CA TYR A 502 16.87 -31.36 -4.37
C TYR A 502 18.04 -32.16 -4.98
N GLU A 503 19.21 -31.54 -5.07
CA GLU A 503 20.41 -32.09 -5.72
C GLU A 503 21.18 -33.12 -4.86
N THR A 504 21.08 -33.02 -3.53
CA THR A 504 21.85 -33.90 -2.60
C THR A 504 20.95 -34.82 -1.77
N GLY A 505 19.66 -34.55 -1.69
CA GLY A 505 18.72 -35.24 -0.80
C GLY A 505 18.83 -34.84 0.68
N THR A 506 19.74 -33.93 1.06
CA THR A 506 19.97 -33.51 2.46
C THR A 506 19.29 -32.18 2.76
N LEU A 507 18.38 -32.17 3.74
CA LEU A 507 17.71 -30.94 4.17
C LEU A 507 18.70 -30.07 4.96
N ARG A 508 19.02 -28.89 4.41
CA ARG A 508 19.83 -27.87 5.07
C ARG A 508 19.07 -26.56 5.10
N TRP A 509 19.16 -25.85 6.22
CA TRP A 509 18.54 -24.55 6.38
C TRP A 509 19.39 -23.62 7.24
N MET A 510 19.11 -22.33 7.10
CA MET A 510 19.68 -21.28 7.94
C MET A 510 18.53 -20.52 8.62
N ASP A 511 18.71 -20.20 9.89
CA ASP A 511 17.72 -19.41 10.62
C ASP A 511 17.81 -17.93 10.23
N VAL A 512 16.75 -17.16 10.50
CA VAL A 512 16.70 -15.72 10.25
C VAL A 512 16.43 -15.02 11.57
N ALA A 513 17.30 -14.09 11.95
CA ALA A 513 17.20 -13.31 13.18
C ALA A 513 17.27 -11.80 12.90
N LEU A 514 16.73 -11.00 13.82
CA LEU A 514 16.75 -9.54 13.78
C LEU A 514 17.59 -9.00 14.95
N CYS A 515 18.43 -8.00 14.72
CA CYS A 515 19.22 -7.37 15.78
C CYS A 515 19.55 -5.90 15.47
N ARG A 516 20.12 -5.21 16.46
CA ARG A 516 20.82 -3.94 16.23
C ARG A 516 22.10 -4.18 15.46
N LEU A 517 22.51 -3.22 14.63
CA LEU A 517 23.78 -3.30 13.93
C LEU A 517 24.99 -3.36 14.90
N GLU A 518 24.86 -2.78 16.08
CA GLU A 518 25.86 -2.77 17.15
C GLU A 518 26.06 -4.16 17.74
N GLU A 519 24.99 -4.95 17.82
CA GLU A 519 24.98 -6.30 18.39
C GLU A 519 25.39 -7.38 17.39
N ALA A 520 25.44 -7.03 16.10
CA ALA A 520 25.62 -7.99 15.01
C ALA A 520 26.94 -8.78 15.11
N GLU A 521 28.03 -8.11 15.50
CA GLU A 521 29.36 -8.71 15.65
C GLU A 521 29.35 -9.77 16.76
N ARG A 522 28.88 -9.38 17.96
CA ARG A 522 28.74 -10.29 19.10
C ARG A 522 27.88 -11.50 18.77
N LEU A 523 26.73 -11.30 18.11
CA LEU A 523 25.84 -12.40 17.73
C LEU A 523 26.48 -13.34 16.71
N ALA A 524 27.28 -12.82 15.78
CA ALA A 524 28.00 -13.64 14.82
C ALA A 524 29.14 -14.45 15.45
N GLU A 525 29.85 -13.87 16.43
CA GLU A 525 30.92 -14.56 17.18
C GLU A 525 30.38 -15.69 18.08
N GLU A 526 29.23 -15.45 18.72
CA GLU A 526 28.58 -16.43 19.61
C GLU A 526 27.77 -17.49 18.85
N TYR A 527 27.59 -17.35 17.53
CA TYR A 527 26.72 -18.21 16.75
C TYR A 527 27.31 -19.62 16.57
N ALA A 528 26.49 -20.62 16.90
CA ALA A 528 26.73 -22.02 16.58
C ALA A 528 25.39 -22.73 16.32
N PRO A 529 25.34 -23.66 15.35
CA PRO A 529 24.22 -24.59 15.16
C PRO A 529 23.77 -25.26 16.45
N ARG A 530 22.46 -25.22 16.73
CA ARG A 530 21.86 -25.89 17.90
C ARG A 530 20.74 -26.87 17.53
N LYS A 531 19.97 -26.60 16.48
CA LYS A 531 18.76 -27.36 16.12
C LYS A 531 18.84 -28.04 14.76
N GLY A 532 20.01 -28.04 14.12
CA GLY A 532 20.26 -28.64 12.79
C GLY A 532 20.47 -27.61 11.68
N GLU A 533 20.21 -26.33 11.95
CA GLU A 533 20.59 -25.21 11.08
C GLU A 533 22.11 -25.17 10.89
N PHE A 534 22.60 -24.81 9.70
CA PHE A 534 24.05 -24.74 9.46
C PHE A 534 24.57 -23.30 9.44
N GLY A 535 23.70 -22.30 9.60
CA GLY A 535 24.03 -20.89 9.40
C GLY A 535 22.92 -19.93 9.82
N LEU A 536 23.26 -18.64 9.84
CA LEU A 536 22.37 -17.57 10.27
C LEU A 536 22.27 -16.44 9.24
N PHE A 537 21.06 -16.03 8.92
CA PHE A 537 20.76 -14.75 8.28
C PHE A 537 20.42 -13.73 9.35
N LEU A 538 21.24 -12.69 9.47
CA LEU A 538 21.10 -11.65 10.46
C LEU A 538 20.60 -10.36 9.80
N LEU A 539 19.36 -9.96 10.07
CA LEU A 539 18.83 -8.66 9.70
C LEU A 539 19.29 -7.61 10.72
N ALA A 540 20.34 -6.88 10.36
CA ALA A 540 20.93 -5.84 11.18
C ALA A 540 20.28 -4.49 10.88
N LEU A 541 19.56 -3.93 11.85
CA LEU A 541 18.96 -2.59 11.77
C LEU A 541 19.95 -1.56 12.33
N PRO A 542 20.47 -0.62 11.50
CA PRO A 542 21.26 0.49 11.99
C PRO A 542 20.40 1.54 12.68
N ASP A 543 21.05 2.37 13.50
CA ASP A 543 20.44 3.58 14.01
C ASP A 543 20.17 4.60 12.88
N ARG A 544 19.23 5.52 13.13
CA ARG A 544 18.82 6.53 12.14
C ARG A 544 19.97 7.43 11.69
N GLU A 545 20.89 7.75 12.59
CA GLU A 545 22.02 8.66 12.33
C GLU A 545 23.24 7.94 11.73
N THR A 546 23.21 6.61 11.61
CA THR A 546 24.33 5.84 11.09
C THR A 546 24.49 6.07 9.59
N ASN A 547 25.69 6.46 9.17
CA ASN A 547 26.02 6.55 7.75
C ASN A 547 25.88 5.17 7.08
N ILE A 548 25.03 5.08 6.05
CA ILE A 548 24.72 3.85 5.31
C ILE A 548 25.97 3.14 4.77
N ARG A 549 26.99 3.90 4.32
CA ARG A 549 28.25 3.32 3.83
C ARG A 549 29.04 2.67 4.96
N THR A 550 29.07 3.30 6.13
CA THR A 550 29.72 2.75 7.32
C THR A 550 28.98 1.51 7.82
N ALA A 551 27.65 1.57 7.87
CA ALA A 551 26.81 0.43 8.25
C ALA A 551 27.02 -0.78 7.32
N SER A 552 27.02 -0.55 6.00
CA SER A 552 27.25 -1.61 5.01
C SER A 552 28.66 -2.22 5.13
N ARG A 553 29.70 -1.42 5.39
CA ARG A 553 31.05 -1.92 5.66
C ARG A 553 31.09 -2.80 6.91
N LYS A 554 30.38 -2.40 7.97
CA LYS A 554 30.27 -3.20 9.20
C LYS A 554 29.55 -4.53 8.94
N CYS A 555 28.44 -4.54 8.20
CA CYS A 555 27.78 -5.78 7.78
C CYS A 555 28.73 -6.72 7.01
N ALA A 556 29.50 -6.16 6.07
CA ALA A 556 30.50 -6.92 5.31
C ALA A 556 31.60 -7.51 6.21
N GLN A 557 32.09 -6.74 7.20
CA GLN A 557 33.07 -7.22 8.18
C GLN A 557 32.50 -8.37 9.02
N VAL A 558 31.31 -8.18 9.61
CA VAL A 558 30.66 -9.20 10.46
C VAL A 558 30.40 -10.49 9.69
N SER A 559 30.01 -10.41 8.41
CA SER A 559 29.76 -11.60 7.57
C SER A 559 31.01 -12.46 7.28
N ARG A 560 32.21 -11.98 7.64
CA ARG A 560 33.47 -12.75 7.53
C ARG A 560 33.75 -13.61 8.76
N ILE A 561 32.98 -13.45 9.84
CA ILE A 561 33.15 -14.25 11.05
C ILE A 561 32.89 -15.72 10.72
N ARG A 562 33.69 -16.59 11.34
CA ARG A 562 33.80 -18.04 11.13
C ARG A 562 33.91 -18.69 12.52
N PRO A 563 33.61 -20.01 12.69
CA PRO A 563 33.58 -21.07 11.67
C PRO A 563 32.27 -21.18 10.88
N TRP A 564 31.14 -20.74 11.43
CA TRP A 564 29.83 -20.91 10.80
C TRP A 564 29.45 -19.73 9.90
N PRO A 565 28.68 -19.97 8.82
CA PRO A 565 28.23 -18.90 7.92
C PRO A 565 27.20 -18.01 8.61
N VAL A 566 27.56 -16.74 8.79
CA VAL A 566 26.64 -15.67 9.17
C VAL A 566 26.55 -14.67 8.03
N VAL A 567 25.35 -14.50 7.48
CA VAL A 567 25.06 -13.56 6.39
C VAL A 567 24.37 -12.37 7.00
N VAL A 568 24.90 -11.17 6.79
CA VAL A 568 24.34 -9.95 7.39
C VAL A 568 23.62 -9.14 6.34
N GLY A 569 22.34 -8.88 6.58
CA GLY A 569 21.46 -8.10 5.71
C GLY A 569 21.07 -6.80 6.36
N MET A 570 21.22 -5.69 5.63
CA MET A 570 20.69 -4.40 6.05
C MET A 570 19.43 -4.07 5.23
N PRO A 571 18.22 -4.13 5.83
CA PRO A 571 16.98 -3.81 5.14
C PRO A 571 16.90 -2.32 4.81
N ALA A 572 16.50 -1.96 3.59
CA ALA A 572 16.35 -0.55 3.19
C ALA A 572 15.27 0.19 3.99
N ASN A 573 14.26 -0.54 4.52
CA ASN A 573 13.18 0.00 5.33
C ASN A 573 13.47 0.00 6.86
N TYR A 574 14.74 -0.10 7.28
CA TYR A 574 15.12 -0.20 8.69
C TYR A 574 14.52 0.91 9.57
N ALA A 575 14.59 2.17 9.12
CA ALA A 575 14.07 3.31 9.88
C ALA A 575 12.56 3.20 10.14
N ARG A 576 11.81 2.69 9.16
CA ARG A 576 10.36 2.52 9.27
C ARG A 576 10.00 1.41 10.27
N ILE A 577 10.76 0.32 10.27
CA ILE A 577 10.60 -0.78 11.24
C ILE A 577 10.85 -0.25 12.65
N SER A 578 11.93 0.52 12.84
CA SER A 578 12.25 1.12 14.13
C SER A 578 11.16 2.08 14.63
N ASP A 579 10.65 2.95 13.75
CA ASP A 579 9.58 3.90 14.12
C ASP A 579 8.31 3.20 14.57
N LEU A 580 7.87 2.22 13.78
CA LEU A 580 6.66 1.44 14.06
C LEU A 580 6.82 0.61 15.33
N GLY A 581 8.03 0.07 15.59
CA GLY A 581 8.35 -0.61 16.84
C GLY A 581 8.24 0.31 18.06
N ILE A 582 8.82 1.51 18.00
CA ILE A 582 8.74 2.51 19.08
C ILE A 582 7.29 2.97 19.29
N GLU A 583 6.56 3.23 18.20
CA GLU A 583 5.16 3.66 18.25
C GLU A 583 4.27 2.58 18.89
N LEU A 584 4.46 1.31 18.52
CA LEU A 584 3.74 0.19 19.11
C LEU A 584 4.01 0.07 20.61
N LEU A 585 5.27 0.17 21.04
CA LEU A 585 5.63 0.14 22.47
C LEU A 585 5.02 1.31 23.24
N ALA A 586 5.05 2.51 22.66
CA ALA A 586 4.44 3.69 23.26
C ALA A 586 2.92 3.52 23.42
N LEU A 587 2.24 3.01 22.39
CA LEU A 587 0.81 2.73 22.43
C LEU A 587 0.45 1.66 23.48
N GLN A 588 1.26 0.61 23.61
CA GLN A 588 1.08 -0.42 24.65
C GLN A 588 1.30 0.16 26.06
N ALA A 589 2.28 1.04 26.24
CA ALA A 589 2.49 1.73 27.51
C ALA A 589 1.32 2.67 27.85
N VAL A 590 0.76 3.38 26.85
CA VAL A 590 -0.47 4.17 27.05
C VAL A 590 -1.64 3.27 27.41
N GLN A 591 -1.83 2.14 26.72
CA GLN A 591 -2.92 1.19 26.99
C GLN A 591 -2.94 0.68 28.45
N ALA A 592 -1.77 0.57 29.09
CA ALA A 592 -1.63 0.11 30.47
C ALA A 592 -1.88 1.19 31.54
N ARG A 593 -2.18 2.44 31.16
CA ARG A 593 -2.43 3.54 32.10
C ARG A 593 -3.79 3.40 32.79
N PRO A 594 -3.88 3.52 34.14
CA PRO A 594 -5.14 3.45 34.89
C PRO A 594 -6.20 4.46 34.44
N GLU A 595 -5.77 5.62 33.93
CA GLU A 595 -6.65 6.68 33.42
C GLU A 595 -7.56 6.19 32.27
N LEU A 596 -7.17 5.12 31.56
CA LEU A 596 -7.96 4.50 30.49
C LEU A 596 -8.97 3.45 30.96
N GLU A 597 -8.96 3.04 32.24
CA GLU A 597 -9.93 2.05 32.77
C GLU A 597 -11.36 2.62 32.85
N GLY A 598 -11.49 3.94 33.04
CA GLY A 598 -12.78 4.63 33.06
C GLY A 598 -13.24 5.19 31.71
N ASP A 599 -12.33 5.27 30.73
CA ASP A 599 -12.58 5.96 29.45
C ASP A 599 -12.69 4.95 28.28
N SER A 600 -13.93 4.58 27.95
CA SER A 600 -14.25 3.67 26.85
C SER A 600 -13.82 4.20 25.48
N VAL A 601 -13.91 5.52 25.28
CA VAL A 601 -13.60 6.22 24.03
C VAL A 601 -12.10 6.13 23.78
N ALA A 602 -11.29 6.57 24.75
CA ALA A 602 -9.84 6.55 24.63
C ALA A 602 -9.31 5.11 24.48
N ARG A 603 -9.90 4.14 25.19
CA ARG A 603 -9.50 2.73 25.08
C ARG A 603 -9.76 2.16 23.69
N ARG A 604 -10.92 2.45 23.10
CA ARG A 604 -11.27 2.00 21.75
C ARG A 604 -10.32 2.58 20.71
N GLU A 605 -9.97 3.85 20.85
CA GLU A 605 -9.00 4.52 19.97
C GLU A 605 -7.59 3.92 20.09
N VAL A 606 -7.06 3.78 21.30
CA VAL A 606 -5.73 3.18 21.54
C VAL A 606 -5.66 1.75 20.99
N ALA A 607 -6.68 0.92 21.23
CA ALA A 607 -6.73 -0.45 20.72
C ALA A 607 -6.71 -0.51 19.18
N ALA A 608 -7.45 0.37 18.51
CA ALA A 608 -7.46 0.45 17.05
C ALA A 608 -6.09 0.86 16.48
N ARG A 609 -5.44 1.86 17.10
CA ARG A 609 -4.09 2.31 16.71
C ARG A 609 -3.03 1.22 16.92
N ILE A 610 -3.10 0.45 18.01
CA ILE A 610 -2.22 -0.71 18.26
C ILE A 610 -2.38 -1.73 17.13
N SER A 611 -3.62 -2.10 16.80
CA SER A 611 -3.91 -3.08 15.75
C SER A 611 -3.35 -2.64 14.39
N ALA A 612 -3.59 -1.38 14.00
CA ALA A 612 -3.09 -0.81 12.75
C ALA A 612 -1.56 -0.73 12.70
N THR A 613 -0.92 -0.27 13.77
CA THR A 613 0.54 -0.15 13.87
C THR A 613 1.21 -1.50 13.81
N ARG A 614 0.67 -2.50 14.54
CA ARG A 614 1.16 -3.88 14.52
C ARG A 614 1.06 -4.50 13.13
N SER A 615 -0.07 -4.37 12.45
CA SER A 615 -0.25 -4.91 11.10
C SER A 615 0.75 -4.30 10.10
N ASN A 616 0.96 -2.98 10.18
CA ASN A 616 1.96 -2.29 9.34
C ASN A 616 3.38 -2.78 9.66
N LEU A 617 3.72 -2.92 10.94
CA LEU A 617 5.02 -3.41 11.38
C LEU A 617 5.29 -4.84 10.88
N GLU A 618 4.31 -5.74 10.98
CA GLU A 618 4.39 -7.11 10.46
C GLU A 618 4.62 -7.12 8.93
N GLU A 619 3.96 -6.24 8.18
CA GLU A 619 4.19 -6.08 6.73
C GLU A 619 5.61 -5.60 6.42
N GLN A 620 6.10 -4.58 7.15
CA GLN A 620 7.46 -4.05 6.96
C GLN A 620 8.54 -5.06 7.33
N LEU A 621 8.34 -5.83 8.41
CA LEU A 621 9.25 -6.90 8.81
C LEU A 621 9.28 -8.03 7.77
N ARG A 622 8.13 -8.42 7.20
CA ARG A 622 8.07 -9.40 6.11
C ARG A 622 8.79 -8.91 4.86
N ALA A 623 8.66 -7.62 4.53
CA ALA A 623 9.35 -7.01 3.40
C ALA A 623 10.87 -6.88 3.62
N ALA A 624 11.30 -6.72 4.88
CA ALA A 624 12.69 -6.44 5.25
C ALA A 624 13.68 -7.44 4.65
N ALA A 625 13.40 -8.74 4.73
CA ALA A 625 14.27 -9.78 4.20
C ALA A 625 14.44 -9.71 2.67
N ALA A 626 13.38 -9.31 1.95
CA ALA A 626 13.38 -9.22 0.50
C ALA A 626 14.08 -7.95 -0.02
N VAL A 627 14.03 -6.85 0.73
CA VAL A 627 14.65 -5.57 0.34
C VAL A 627 16.04 -5.36 0.97
N ALA A 628 16.50 -6.31 1.78
CA ALA A 628 17.80 -6.22 2.44
C ALA A 628 18.96 -6.36 1.45
N LYS A 629 19.99 -5.54 1.69
CA LYS A 629 21.30 -5.68 1.06
C LYS A 629 22.09 -6.71 1.88
N TRP A 630 22.12 -7.94 1.37
CA TRP A 630 22.79 -9.08 2.01
C TRP A 630 24.29 -9.09 1.69
N HIS A 631 25.11 -9.32 2.71
CA HIS A 631 26.56 -9.40 2.61
C HIS A 631 27.07 -10.80 2.96
N VAL A 632 27.92 -11.34 2.08
CA VAL A 632 28.71 -12.56 2.29
C VAL A 632 30.17 -12.22 2.04
N GLY A 633 30.92 -11.93 3.11
CA GLY A 633 32.29 -11.44 3.01
C GLY A 633 32.38 -10.06 2.34
N GLU A 634 33.22 -9.92 1.32
CA GLU A 634 33.33 -8.68 0.52
C GLU A 634 32.21 -8.57 -0.53
N ILE A 635 31.51 -9.66 -0.81
CA ILE A 635 30.53 -9.75 -1.89
C ILE A 635 29.18 -9.30 -1.34
N GLN A 636 28.63 -8.27 -1.96
CA GLN A 636 27.22 -7.97 -1.81
C GLN A 636 26.44 -8.97 -2.67
N ALA A 637 25.67 -9.84 -2.02
CA ALA A 637 24.81 -10.78 -2.73
C ALA A 637 23.78 -9.99 -3.55
N ARG A 638 23.45 -10.48 -4.75
CA ARG A 638 22.39 -9.87 -5.56
C ARG A 638 21.09 -9.87 -4.76
N ALA A 639 20.31 -8.79 -4.85
CA ALA A 639 18.99 -8.71 -4.25
C ALA A 639 18.10 -9.81 -4.85
N ALA A 640 18.07 -10.97 -4.22
CA ALA A 640 17.23 -12.08 -4.62
C ALA A 640 15.86 -11.91 -3.96
N SER A 641 14.81 -12.22 -4.70
CA SER A 641 13.44 -12.29 -4.16
C SER A 641 13.26 -13.36 -3.07
N SER A 642 14.29 -14.17 -2.79
CA SER A 642 14.32 -15.23 -1.78
C SER A 642 15.73 -15.46 -1.25
N LEU A 643 15.87 -15.81 0.03
CA LEU A 643 17.13 -16.22 0.67
C LEU A 643 17.57 -17.65 0.30
N SER A 644 16.67 -18.44 -0.29
CA SER A 644 16.89 -19.87 -0.58
C SER A 644 18.05 -20.17 -1.55
N PRO A 645 18.27 -19.39 -2.63
CA PRO A 645 19.42 -19.59 -3.51
C PRO A 645 20.75 -19.36 -2.77
N LEU A 646 20.83 -18.29 -1.96
CA LEU A 646 22.03 -17.97 -1.19
C LEU A 646 22.33 -19.03 -0.13
N ALA A 647 21.29 -19.54 0.55
CA ALA A 647 21.44 -20.68 1.46
C ALA A 647 21.94 -21.94 0.73
N SER A 648 21.53 -22.15 -0.53
CA SER A 648 21.99 -23.31 -1.31
C SER A 648 23.44 -23.18 -1.72
N GLU A 649 23.89 -22.00 -2.16
CA GLU A 649 25.31 -21.73 -2.47
C GLU A 649 26.21 -21.96 -1.24
N LEU A 650 25.81 -21.43 -0.08
CA LEU A 650 26.56 -21.63 1.16
C LEU A 650 26.56 -23.09 1.63
N ALA A 651 25.46 -23.82 1.43
CA ALA A 651 25.39 -25.24 1.74
C ALA A 651 26.33 -26.06 0.84
N ASP A 652 26.39 -25.77 -0.46
CA ASP A 652 27.31 -26.44 -1.39
C ASP A 652 28.77 -26.22 -1.00
N ASP A 653 29.14 -24.99 -0.63
CA ASP A 653 30.51 -24.67 -0.23
C ASP A 653 30.93 -25.42 1.04
N ILE A 654 30.08 -25.38 2.06
CA ILE A 654 30.36 -25.99 3.38
C ILE A 654 30.31 -27.52 3.32
N TYR A 655 29.35 -28.07 2.57
CA TYR A 655 29.10 -29.50 2.47
C TYR A 655 29.53 -30.08 1.12
N SER A 656 30.57 -29.51 0.50
CA SER A 656 31.10 -29.92 -0.82
C SER A 656 31.54 -31.39 -0.89
N LYS A 657 31.84 -32.01 0.25
CA LYS A 657 32.21 -33.43 0.38
C LYS A 657 31.11 -34.32 0.96
N ALA A 658 29.92 -33.76 1.21
CA ALA A 658 28.82 -34.53 1.78
C ALA A 658 28.24 -35.47 0.71
N PRO A 659 27.88 -36.70 1.09
CA PRO A 659 27.32 -37.66 0.15
C PRO A 659 25.91 -37.27 -0.28
N HIS A 660 25.54 -37.63 -1.51
CA HIS A 660 24.18 -37.45 -1.99
C HIS A 660 23.32 -38.65 -1.58
N VAL A 661 22.29 -38.41 -0.78
CA VAL A 661 21.44 -39.46 -0.18
C VAL A 661 19.97 -39.04 -0.22
N TRP A 662 19.21 -39.60 -1.17
CA TRP A 662 17.77 -39.37 -1.33
C TRP A 662 16.93 -40.39 -0.54
N SER A 663 17.17 -40.48 0.77
CA SER A 663 16.38 -41.33 1.65
C SER A 663 16.18 -40.69 3.01
N GLU A 664 14.94 -40.27 3.29
CA GLU A 664 14.57 -39.70 4.59
C GLU A 664 14.65 -40.71 5.74
N LEU A 665 14.72 -42.01 5.42
CA LEU A 665 14.88 -43.09 6.39
C LEU A 665 16.29 -43.14 7.01
N VAL A 666 17.25 -42.41 6.42
CA VAL A 666 18.63 -42.29 6.93
C VAL A 666 19.06 -40.83 7.03
N ASN A 667 18.59 -39.98 6.12
CA ASN A 667 19.02 -38.59 5.97
C ASN A 667 18.10 -37.60 6.70
N ARG A 668 17.90 -37.81 8.01
CA ARG A 668 17.19 -36.91 8.93
C ARG A 668 17.83 -36.96 10.31
N ASP A 669 17.80 -35.83 11.03
CA ASP A 669 18.37 -35.74 12.39
C ASP A 669 17.68 -36.69 13.39
N ASN A 670 16.35 -36.86 13.25
CA ASN A 670 15.55 -37.77 14.07
C ASN A 670 14.84 -38.80 13.19
N LEU A 671 15.23 -40.07 13.34
CA LEU A 671 14.65 -41.19 12.59
C LEU A 671 13.45 -41.80 13.30
N SER A 672 12.50 -42.33 12.53
CA SER A 672 11.37 -43.09 13.10
C SER A 672 11.83 -44.43 13.67
N SER A 673 11.08 -44.99 14.63
CA SER A 673 11.39 -46.32 15.20
C SER A 673 11.47 -47.42 14.13
N ASN A 674 10.61 -47.35 13.11
CA ASN A 674 10.64 -48.25 11.96
C ASN A 674 11.91 -48.06 11.11
N SER A 675 12.34 -46.82 10.88
CA SER A 675 13.59 -46.51 10.16
C SER A 675 14.82 -47.03 10.91
N VAL A 676 14.86 -46.87 12.24
CA VAL A 676 15.94 -47.38 13.09
C VAL A 676 16.02 -48.92 13.02
N LYS A 677 14.88 -49.60 13.13
CA LYS A 677 14.81 -51.06 12.99
C LYS A 677 15.28 -51.50 11.60
N ALA A 678 14.76 -50.89 10.53
CA ALA A 678 15.14 -51.21 9.16
C ALA A 678 16.65 -51.02 8.91
N ARG A 679 17.24 -49.93 9.43
CA ARG A 679 18.68 -49.68 9.34
C ARG A 679 19.48 -50.78 10.04
N ARG A 680 19.07 -51.18 11.25
CA ARG A 680 19.73 -52.25 12.02
C ARG A 680 19.63 -53.59 11.30
N ASP A 681 18.44 -53.94 10.83
CA ASP A 681 18.19 -55.22 10.16
C ASP A 681 18.94 -55.30 8.82
N LEU A 682 19.07 -54.17 8.10
CA LEU A 682 19.94 -54.05 6.93
C LEU A 682 21.42 -54.29 7.29
N LEU A 683 21.93 -53.61 8.32
CA LEU A 683 23.33 -53.78 8.77
C LEU A 683 23.66 -55.23 9.13
N HIS A 684 22.76 -55.96 9.79
CA HIS A 684 22.95 -57.38 10.08
C HIS A 684 23.08 -58.22 8.80
N ARG A 685 22.23 -57.95 7.80
CA ARG A 685 22.28 -58.67 6.52
C ARG A 685 23.51 -58.32 5.69
N MET A 686 24.02 -57.08 5.79
CA MET A 686 25.29 -56.70 5.16
C MET A 686 26.45 -57.58 5.65
N LEU A 687 26.42 -58.02 6.91
CA LEU A 687 27.45 -58.88 7.50
C LEU A 687 27.23 -60.37 7.20
N SER A 688 25.98 -60.83 7.29
CA SER A 688 25.66 -62.26 7.20
C SER A 688 25.43 -62.78 5.78
N ASN A 689 25.06 -61.90 4.84
CA ASN A 689 24.55 -62.28 3.51
C ASN A 689 25.22 -61.47 2.36
N GLU A 690 26.46 -60.99 2.55
CA GLU A 690 27.19 -60.21 1.53
C GLU A 690 27.28 -60.91 0.16
N GLY A 691 27.49 -62.23 0.16
CA GLY A 691 27.66 -63.00 -1.08
C GLY A 691 26.36 -63.20 -1.89
N GLU A 692 25.23 -62.74 -1.38
CA GLU A 692 23.90 -62.98 -1.95
C GLU A 692 23.36 -61.75 -2.67
N GLU A 693 22.64 -61.99 -3.76
CA GLU A 693 21.85 -60.93 -4.39
C GLU A 693 20.90 -60.33 -3.36
N SER A 694 20.81 -59.01 -3.32
CA SER A 694 19.85 -58.35 -2.43
C SER A 694 20.09 -58.60 -0.93
N LEU A 695 21.27 -59.08 -0.53
CA LEU A 695 21.59 -59.52 0.85
C LEU A 695 20.58 -60.56 1.39
N GLY A 696 20.04 -61.38 0.50
CA GLY A 696 19.03 -62.40 0.82
C GLY A 696 17.69 -61.82 1.29
N ILE A 697 17.40 -60.54 1.03
CA ILE A 697 16.14 -59.91 1.44
C ILE A 697 15.02 -60.32 0.49
N GLU A 698 14.04 -61.04 1.03
CA GLU A 698 12.81 -61.40 0.30
C GLU A 698 11.72 -60.33 0.49
N GLY A 699 10.96 -60.06 -0.58
CA GLY A 699 9.90 -59.04 -0.59
C GLY A 699 10.44 -57.60 -0.58
N PHE A 700 9.60 -56.66 -0.13
CA PHE A 700 9.94 -55.22 -0.05
C PHE A 700 9.68 -54.62 1.35
N PRO A 701 10.28 -55.17 2.43
CA PRO A 701 10.28 -54.51 3.75
C PRO A 701 11.12 -53.22 3.74
N ALA A 702 11.08 -52.44 4.82
CA ALA A 702 11.74 -51.12 4.87
C ALA A 702 13.27 -51.20 4.66
N GLU A 703 13.92 -52.24 5.16
CA GLU A 703 15.34 -52.54 4.95
C GLU A 703 15.68 -52.86 3.48
N ARG A 704 14.72 -53.42 2.72
CA ARG A 704 14.86 -53.60 1.27
C ARG A 704 14.90 -52.26 0.56
N GLY A 705 14.01 -51.34 0.91
CA GLY A 705 14.00 -49.99 0.35
C GLY A 705 15.30 -49.22 0.62
N LEU A 706 15.85 -49.38 1.83
CA LEU A 706 17.17 -48.85 2.19
C LEU A 706 18.29 -49.48 1.36
N TYR A 707 18.31 -50.80 1.22
CA TYR A 707 19.27 -51.51 0.37
C TYR A 707 19.24 -50.98 -1.06
N GLU A 708 18.05 -50.90 -1.65
CA GLU A 708 17.90 -50.46 -3.05
C GLU A 708 18.41 -49.04 -3.26
N THR A 709 18.11 -48.13 -2.32
CA THR A 709 18.47 -46.71 -2.44
C THR A 709 19.95 -46.46 -2.14
N LEU A 710 20.53 -47.14 -1.14
CA LEU A 710 21.87 -46.81 -0.62
C LEU A 710 22.98 -47.71 -1.12
N LEU A 711 22.68 -48.96 -1.47
CA LEU A 711 23.68 -49.98 -1.79
C LEU A 711 23.59 -50.44 -3.25
N ASN A 712 22.39 -50.75 -3.74
CA ASN A 712 22.21 -51.23 -5.12
C ASN A 712 22.29 -50.07 -6.13
N ALA A 713 21.47 -49.01 -5.96
CA ALA A 713 21.44 -47.88 -6.88
C ALA A 713 22.77 -47.11 -6.96
N THR A 714 23.53 -47.10 -5.87
CA THR A 714 24.86 -46.48 -5.81
C THR A 714 25.93 -47.41 -6.40
N GLY A 715 25.67 -48.71 -6.50
CA GLY A 715 26.62 -49.71 -6.98
C GLY A 715 27.69 -50.11 -5.95
N LEU A 716 27.45 -49.81 -4.66
CA LEU A 716 28.32 -50.26 -3.57
C LEU A 716 28.21 -51.76 -3.32
N HIS A 717 27.03 -52.37 -3.57
CA HIS A 717 26.85 -53.81 -3.53
C HIS A 717 26.48 -54.32 -4.93
N ARG A 718 27.42 -55.02 -5.58
CA ARG A 718 27.29 -55.42 -6.98
C ARG A 718 27.98 -56.75 -7.26
N ARG A 719 27.67 -57.35 -8.42
CA ARG A 719 28.40 -58.54 -8.89
C ARG A 719 29.81 -58.14 -9.30
N HIS A 720 30.80 -58.85 -8.79
CA HIS A 720 32.19 -58.65 -9.16
C HIS A 720 32.38 -59.03 -10.64
N PRO A 721 32.94 -58.15 -11.49
CA PRO A 721 32.99 -58.36 -12.94
C PRO A 721 33.72 -59.64 -13.39
N GLN A 722 34.68 -60.11 -12.59
CA GLN A 722 35.54 -61.25 -12.94
C GLN A 722 35.11 -62.57 -12.31
N THR A 723 34.48 -62.53 -11.14
CA THR A 723 34.13 -63.74 -10.36
C THR A 723 32.63 -64.03 -10.40
N GLY A 724 31.80 -63.05 -10.77
CA GLY A 724 30.35 -63.18 -10.85
C GLY A 724 29.63 -63.24 -9.49
N VAL A 725 30.38 -63.24 -8.39
CA VAL A 725 29.87 -63.28 -7.01
C VAL A 725 29.46 -61.87 -6.56
N TRP A 726 28.40 -61.76 -5.77
CA TRP A 726 27.99 -60.49 -5.16
C TRP A 726 28.93 -60.11 -4.01
N GLY A 727 29.14 -58.82 -3.81
CA GLY A 727 29.88 -58.31 -2.66
C GLY A 727 29.97 -56.79 -2.64
N PHE A 728 30.58 -56.25 -1.60
CA PHE A 728 30.79 -54.81 -1.47
C PHE A 728 32.04 -54.34 -2.22
N MET A 729 31.88 -53.28 -3.00
CA MET A 729 32.96 -52.68 -3.79
C MET A 729 33.12 -51.21 -3.40
N PRO A 730 34.36 -50.68 -3.43
CA PRO A 730 34.58 -49.27 -3.14
C PRO A 730 33.87 -48.37 -4.19
N PRO A 731 33.46 -47.16 -3.79
CA PRO A 731 32.92 -46.18 -4.73
C PRO A 731 34.01 -45.72 -5.72
N GLU A 732 33.61 -45.47 -6.97
CA GLU A 732 34.49 -45.06 -8.06
C GLU A 732 33.77 -44.13 -9.05
N ARG A 733 34.49 -43.51 -10.00
CA ARG A 733 33.86 -42.66 -11.01
C ARG A 733 32.87 -43.48 -11.84
N GLY A 734 31.61 -43.06 -11.85
CA GLY A 734 30.49 -43.80 -12.48
C GLY A 734 29.67 -44.69 -11.53
N HIS A 735 30.18 -44.98 -10.32
CA HIS A 735 29.46 -45.74 -9.28
C HIS A 735 29.68 -45.10 -7.90
N ALA A 736 28.63 -44.55 -7.30
CA ALA A 736 28.69 -43.97 -5.95
C ALA A 736 29.71 -42.81 -5.81
N GLU A 737 29.91 -41.98 -6.84
CA GLU A 737 30.96 -40.94 -6.85
C GLU A 737 30.87 -39.97 -5.66
N SER A 738 29.66 -39.56 -5.26
CA SER A 738 29.46 -38.68 -4.09
C SER A 738 29.84 -39.34 -2.76
N LEU A 739 30.02 -40.66 -2.71
CA LEU A 739 30.37 -41.40 -1.49
C LEU A 739 31.89 -41.59 -1.34
N ILE A 740 32.71 -41.20 -2.32
CA ILE A 740 34.17 -41.41 -2.31
C ILE A 740 34.83 -40.75 -1.09
N ASP A 741 34.54 -39.47 -0.84
CA ASP A 741 35.14 -38.74 0.28
C ASP A 741 34.73 -39.34 1.63
N LEU A 742 33.45 -39.72 1.78
CA LEU A 742 32.95 -40.39 2.98
C LEU A 742 33.63 -41.75 3.18
N TRP A 743 33.73 -42.54 2.11
CA TRP A 743 34.34 -43.87 2.15
C TRP A 743 35.81 -43.79 2.53
N GLN A 744 36.56 -42.85 1.96
CA GLN A 744 37.96 -42.66 2.27
C GLN A 744 38.14 -42.19 3.72
N ALA A 745 37.35 -41.23 4.18
CA ALA A 745 37.36 -40.79 5.58
C ALA A 745 37.03 -41.95 6.54
N ALA A 746 36.04 -42.78 6.20
CA ALA A 746 35.70 -43.97 7.00
C ALA A 746 36.83 -44.99 7.01
N ARG A 747 37.49 -45.25 5.87
CA ARG A 747 38.65 -46.16 5.79
C ARG A 747 39.82 -45.63 6.62
N ASP A 748 40.07 -44.33 6.57
CA ASP A 748 41.17 -43.69 7.29
C ASP A 748 41.01 -43.88 8.81
N LEU A 749 39.78 -43.83 9.34
CA LEU A 749 39.48 -44.18 10.73
C LEU A 749 39.89 -45.62 11.11
N PHE A 750 39.80 -46.58 10.19
CA PHE A 750 40.18 -47.98 10.42
C PHE A 750 41.65 -48.29 10.08
N THR A 751 42.40 -47.33 9.54
CA THR A 751 43.82 -47.53 9.13
C THR A 751 44.83 -46.77 9.99
N GLY A 752 44.37 -46.03 11.02
CA GLY A 752 45.23 -45.37 12.01
C GLY A 752 46.11 -46.37 12.80
N PRO A 753 47.38 -46.03 13.11
CA PRO A 753 48.29 -46.93 13.84
C PRO A 753 47.85 -47.26 15.28
N GLU A 754 46.97 -46.47 15.90
CA GLU A 754 46.61 -46.61 17.32
C GLU A 754 45.37 -47.50 17.59
N ASP A 755 44.58 -47.86 16.56
CA ASP A 755 43.32 -48.59 16.75
C ASP A 755 43.31 -50.02 16.15
N ARG A 756 44.50 -50.59 15.87
CA ARG A 756 44.61 -52.04 15.66
C ARG A 756 44.66 -52.75 17.02
N VAL A 757 43.48 -53.08 17.56
CA VAL A 757 43.34 -54.06 18.66
C VAL A 757 43.85 -55.42 18.23
#